data_AF-A0A5B6WKN9-F1
#
_entry.id   AF-A0A5B6WKN9-F1
#
_cell.length_a   1.000
_cell.length_b   1.000
_cell.length_c   1.000
_cell.angle_alpha   90.00
_cell.angle_beta   90.00
_cell.angle_gamma   90.00
#
_symmetry.space_group_name_H-M   'P 1'
#
loop_
_entity.id
_entity.type
_entity.pdbx_description
1 polymer ?
#
loop_
_entity_poly.entity_id
_entity_poly.type
_entity_poly.pdbx_seq_one_letter_code
_entity_poly.pdbx_strand_id
1 'polypeptide(L)'
;MALNEGQEEIHVLMVTLTAQGHVNPMLRLAKRLVDEGLHVTLATTQFGCHRILKAITTTTTTTDATNFISGIRLLSFPDGFNLDYDRGANLDHYMESLAKSGPLNLSNLIKQHYHHTKLSCIISNPFVSWAVDAALENGIPCAMLWIQPCSLYAIYYRFYKLNQFPTTLISNMIIELPGLPLLHTEDLPSFLLPSNSFGGVFKLLSDLFETIKKYKWVLANSFFELEKEAIESMTELCLIRPVGPLVPPSLLDQRQSLDVGIEMEKPDETSLDWLNKQRPHSVIYVSFGSLAVLSAKTMEAIATALKNTKHPFLWVVKTAGQLPLGFEEETKTQGLIIPWSLQTKVLAHPSIACFITHCGWNSMLEALVAGVPMIAHPQWSDQPTNAKLVVDVFKVGLKLKPGPNGVISNEDIEECINQMLSGPEFEGFKKNAAVLKQAAREAVTSQGHVNPLLRLGKRLASKGLLVTLSTPKGFAQKTAKANNITDDHPIPVGDGFLQFGSFEDGWDDDDPRRAHLDQYMHQLELAGKPAISAMIKRYAEQNRPVSCFINNPFIPWASDVAESLGIPSAMLWVQSCACFAAYYHYNHGLVTFPTETDPEIDVQLPFMPLLKHDEVPSFLHPSTPFAYLRTAILGQFKKLDKQFCVLMDTFQELEPEIVEYMSKFCLIKTVGPLFKYPEVPNNTIRCDIMKPDDCIEWLDSKPAASVIYISFGTIVYLKQEQVDEIAEALLATGISYLWVMKPPEKEFGLPIHTLPEGFLEKVGDNGKVVQWSPQDKVLIHPSVSCFVSHCGWNSTMEALSCGVPIVAFPQWGDQVTNAVYLVDVFKTGVRMGRGKAENRIIPKEEVAKCFVEATVGPKAKDLKRNALKWKEGAEAAMAGGGSSDRNIQAFINEVRRRCTSTTMNHVDDIDAATMNFVNKQI
;
A
#
# COMPACT_ATOMS: atom_id res chain seq x y z
N MET A 1 -18.84 -21.12 34.28
CA MET A 1 -17.97 -21.58 33.19
C MET A 1 -18.87 -22.25 32.17
N ALA A 2 -19.16 -21.57 31.06
CA ALA A 2 -19.70 -22.19 29.85
C ALA A 2 -18.56 -22.22 28.84
N LEU A 3 -18.39 -23.35 28.15
CA LEU A 3 -17.36 -23.51 27.12
C LEU A 3 -17.83 -22.81 25.85
N ASN A 4 -16.96 -22.02 25.21
CA ASN A 4 -17.22 -21.49 23.88
C ASN A 4 -17.08 -22.62 22.87
N GLU A 5 -18.19 -23.06 22.27
CA GLU A 5 -18.18 -23.93 21.09
C GLU A 5 -18.29 -23.07 19.82
N GLY A 6 -17.41 -23.29 18.82
CA GLY A 6 -17.80 -23.07 17.42
C GLY A 6 -17.00 -22.11 16.53
N GLN A 7 -15.84 -21.55 16.92
CA GLN A 7 -14.89 -21.04 15.91
C GLN A 7 -13.99 -22.19 15.43
N GLU A 8 -14.09 -22.59 14.15
CA GLU A 8 -13.12 -23.51 13.54
C GLU A 8 -11.77 -22.80 13.42
N GLU A 9 -10.79 -23.19 14.24
CA GLU A 9 -9.40 -22.71 14.15
C GLU A 9 -8.79 -23.10 12.79
N ILE A 10 -8.26 -22.12 12.05
CA ILE A 10 -7.69 -22.33 10.72
C ILE A 10 -6.20 -22.66 10.86
N HIS A 11 -5.84 -23.92 10.60
CA HIS A 11 -4.45 -24.38 10.65
C HIS A 11 -3.83 -24.51 9.27
N VAL A 12 -2.63 -23.95 9.10
CA VAL A 12 -1.83 -24.01 7.87
C VAL A 12 -0.49 -24.68 8.14
N LEU A 13 -0.17 -25.72 7.36
CA LEU A 13 1.12 -26.42 7.43
C LEU A 13 2.00 -26.03 6.24
N MET A 14 3.06 -25.28 6.49
CA MET A 14 4.01 -24.85 5.49
C MET A 14 5.18 -25.85 5.42
N VAL A 15 5.64 -26.24 4.23
CA VAL A 15 6.69 -27.26 4.04
C VAL A 15 7.81 -26.70 3.16
N THR A 16 9.04 -26.66 3.66
CA THR A 16 10.18 -26.03 2.96
C THR A 16 11.49 -26.82 2.99
N LEU A 17 12.32 -26.58 1.98
CA LEU A 17 13.71 -27.04 1.92
C LEU A 17 14.61 -26.14 2.78
N THR A 18 15.64 -26.73 3.39
CA THR A 18 16.59 -26.02 4.26
C THR A 18 17.65 -25.23 3.47
N ALA A 19 17.27 -24.06 2.98
CA ALA A 19 18.21 -23.03 2.54
C ALA A 19 17.64 -21.65 2.89
N GLN A 20 18.49 -20.68 3.26
CA GLN A 20 18.06 -19.35 3.73
C GLN A 20 17.11 -18.65 2.74
N GLY A 21 17.40 -18.73 1.43
CA GLY A 21 16.55 -18.17 0.37
C GLY A 21 15.20 -18.88 0.17
N HIS A 22 14.97 -20.04 0.78
CA HIS A 22 13.70 -20.77 0.76
C HIS A 22 12.95 -20.59 2.08
N VAL A 23 13.67 -20.61 3.21
CA VAL A 23 13.12 -20.48 4.55
C VAL A 23 12.64 -19.05 4.83
N ASN A 24 13.39 -18.01 4.46
CA ASN A 24 13.01 -16.63 4.81
C ASN A 24 11.71 -16.13 4.14
N PRO A 25 11.44 -16.39 2.84
CA PRO A 25 10.13 -16.10 2.25
C PRO A 25 9.00 -16.89 2.92
N MET A 26 9.23 -18.17 3.22
CA MET A 26 8.23 -19.02 3.88
C MET A 26 7.91 -18.52 5.29
N LEU A 27 8.90 -18.11 6.08
CA LEU A 27 8.70 -17.50 7.40
C LEU A 27 7.96 -16.16 7.29
N ARG A 28 8.33 -15.29 6.35
CA ARG A 28 7.66 -13.98 6.18
C ARG A 28 6.19 -14.11 5.75
N LEU A 29 5.87 -15.06 4.87
CA LEU A 29 4.48 -15.41 4.57
C LEU A 29 3.78 -16.02 5.79
N ALA A 30 4.41 -16.95 6.49
CA ALA A 30 3.88 -17.53 7.73
C ALA A 30 3.54 -16.45 8.77
N LYS A 31 4.38 -15.43 8.92
CA LYS A 31 4.14 -14.31 9.84
C LYS A 31 2.97 -13.44 9.42
N ARG A 32 2.79 -13.16 8.11
CA ARG A 32 1.59 -12.48 7.60
C ARG A 32 0.33 -13.28 7.95
N LEU A 33 0.33 -14.59 7.70
CA LEU A 33 -0.79 -15.47 8.03
C LEU A 33 -1.07 -15.53 9.55
N VAL A 34 -0.04 -15.53 10.40
CA VAL A 34 -0.19 -15.42 11.87
C VAL A 34 -0.77 -14.07 12.29
N ASP A 35 -0.36 -12.97 11.65
CA ASP A 35 -0.90 -11.63 11.93
C ASP A 35 -2.38 -11.49 11.51
N GLU A 36 -2.81 -12.29 10.52
CA GLU A 36 -4.23 -12.47 10.13
C GLU A 36 -5.00 -13.46 11.03
N GLY A 37 -4.37 -13.97 12.09
CA GLY A 37 -5.00 -14.85 13.10
C GLY A 37 -5.00 -16.35 12.77
N LEU A 38 -4.23 -16.80 11.77
CA LEU A 38 -4.15 -18.23 11.42
C LEU A 38 -3.07 -18.96 12.24
N HIS A 39 -3.33 -20.23 12.57
CA HIS A 39 -2.37 -21.09 13.27
C HIS A 39 -1.39 -21.72 12.27
N VAL A 40 -0.21 -21.11 12.11
CA VAL A 40 0.79 -21.57 11.14
C VAL A 40 1.84 -22.47 11.78
N THR A 41 2.14 -23.57 11.10
CA THR A 41 3.26 -24.46 11.43
C THR A 41 4.20 -24.58 10.23
N LEU A 42 5.50 -24.36 10.42
CA LEU A 42 6.54 -24.60 9.43
C LEU A 42 7.21 -25.95 9.71
N ALA A 43 7.12 -26.87 8.75
CA ALA A 43 7.81 -28.15 8.74
C ALA A 43 8.99 -28.14 7.76
N THR A 44 10.10 -28.72 8.19
CA THR A 44 11.29 -28.95 7.35
C THR A 44 12.03 -30.20 7.83
N THR A 45 13.19 -30.52 7.23
CA THR A 45 13.95 -31.71 7.65
C THR A 45 14.49 -31.56 9.08
N GLN A 46 14.83 -32.65 9.77
CA GLN A 46 15.45 -32.60 11.10
C GLN A 46 16.73 -31.76 11.12
N PHE A 47 17.58 -31.93 10.09
CA PHE A 47 18.74 -31.06 9.84
C PHE A 47 18.34 -29.58 9.70
N GLY A 48 17.24 -29.31 9.00
CA GLY A 48 16.70 -27.96 8.85
C GLY A 48 16.24 -27.31 10.13
N CYS A 49 15.41 -28.01 10.90
CA CYS A 49 14.92 -27.52 12.18
C CYS A 49 16.10 -27.27 13.14
N HIS A 50 17.10 -28.16 13.16
CA HIS A 50 18.33 -27.94 13.92
C HIS A 50 19.09 -26.65 13.50
N ARG A 51 19.25 -26.39 12.19
CA ARG A 51 19.88 -25.14 11.71
C ARG A 51 19.07 -23.90 12.08
N ILE A 52 17.74 -23.95 11.95
CA ILE A 52 16.84 -22.84 12.31
C ILE A 52 16.95 -22.52 13.81
N LEU A 53 16.82 -23.53 14.68
CA LEU A 53 16.93 -23.37 16.13
C LEU A 53 18.33 -22.88 16.56
N LYS A 54 19.40 -23.30 15.89
CA LYS A 54 20.76 -22.81 16.12
C LYS A 54 20.92 -21.32 15.77
N ALA A 55 20.33 -20.86 14.67
CA ALA A 55 20.34 -19.44 14.29
C ALA A 55 19.61 -18.56 15.33
N ILE A 56 18.47 -19.04 15.84
CA ILE A 56 17.67 -18.33 16.85
C ILE A 56 18.41 -18.27 18.20
N THR A 57 18.91 -19.40 18.69
CA THR A 57 19.66 -19.44 19.97
C THR A 57 20.97 -18.65 19.94
N THR A 58 21.52 -18.36 18.76
CA THR A 58 22.69 -17.47 18.60
C THR A 58 22.31 -15.97 18.64
N THR A 59 21.01 -15.63 18.52
CA THR A 59 20.50 -14.25 18.47
C THR A 59 19.64 -13.86 19.68
N THR A 60 19.14 -14.80 20.48
CA THR A 60 18.34 -14.53 21.69
C THR A 60 18.98 -15.09 22.97
N THR A 61 19.08 -14.28 24.03
CA THR A 61 19.67 -14.65 25.33
C THR A 61 18.77 -15.50 26.25
N THR A 62 17.59 -15.92 25.78
CA THR A 62 16.63 -16.74 26.53
C THR A 62 16.91 -18.24 26.36
N THR A 63 17.11 -18.94 27.47
CA THR A 63 17.49 -20.37 27.52
C THR A 63 16.36 -21.37 27.21
N ASP A 64 15.12 -20.90 27.05
CA ASP A 64 13.96 -21.76 26.82
C ASP A 64 13.76 -21.99 25.31
N ALA A 65 14.22 -23.15 24.83
CA ALA A 65 14.05 -23.61 23.45
C ALA A 65 12.59 -23.97 23.15
N THR A 66 11.74 -22.95 22.99
CA THR A 66 10.37 -23.13 22.49
C THR A 66 10.41 -23.46 21.00
N ASN A 67 9.58 -24.41 20.54
CA ASN A 67 9.46 -24.77 19.12
C ASN A 67 8.61 -23.73 18.34
N PHE A 68 8.85 -22.43 18.57
CA PHE A 68 8.06 -21.34 18.00
C PHE A 68 8.94 -20.16 17.58
N ILE A 69 8.60 -19.54 16.45
CA ILE A 69 9.18 -18.28 15.97
C ILE A 69 8.04 -17.28 15.80
N SER A 70 7.93 -16.29 16.67
CA SER A 70 6.93 -15.20 16.55
C SER A 70 5.49 -15.71 16.27
N GLY A 71 5.06 -16.77 16.96
CA GLY A 71 3.76 -17.43 16.78
C GLY A 71 3.74 -18.61 15.80
N ILE A 72 4.75 -18.76 14.94
CA ILE A 72 4.87 -19.86 13.97
C ILE A 72 5.44 -21.10 14.67
N ARG A 73 4.70 -22.20 14.71
CA ARG A 73 5.20 -23.48 15.27
C ARG A 73 6.24 -24.11 14.34
N LEU A 74 7.29 -24.69 14.89
CA LEU A 74 8.25 -25.51 14.15
C LEU A 74 7.97 -27.00 14.35
N LEU A 75 8.01 -27.77 13.26
CA LEU A 75 8.03 -29.24 13.27
C LEU A 75 9.15 -29.76 12.35
N SER A 76 9.54 -31.03 12.54
CA SER A 76 10.57 -31.64 11.71
C SER A 76 10.30 -33.10 11.37
N PHE A 77 10.77 -33.52 10.21
CA PHE A 77 10.69 -34.90 9.72
C PHE A 77 12.07 -35.39 9.23
N PRO A 78 12.37 -36.70 9.29
CA PRO A 78 13.66 -37.21 8.84
C PRO A 78 13.83 -37.11 7.31
N ASP A 79 15.05 -36.84 6.86
CA ASP A 79 15.45 -36.82 5.43
C ASP A 79 16.29 -38.04 5.02
N GLY A 80 16.44 -39.01 5.92
CA GLY A 80 17.20 -40.24 5.69
C GLY A 80 18.70 -40.17 5.98
N PHE A 81 19.23 -39.00 6.37
CA PHE A 81 20.67 -38.83 6.64
C PHE A 81 20.96 -38.28 8.04
N ASN A 82 22.12 -38.66 8.59
CA ASN A 82 22.64 -38.08 9.82
C ASN A 82 22.94 -36.57 9.67
N LEU A 83 23.12 -35.85 10.79
CA LEU A 83 23.36 -34.40 10.79
C LEU A 83 24.73 -33.98 10.20
N ASP A 84 25.70 -34.90 10.19
CA ASP A 84 27.06 -34.73 9.68
C ASP A 84 27.20 -35.02 8.17
N TYR A 85 26.17 -35.57 7.52
CA TYR A 85 26.17 -35.82 6.08
C TYR A 85 26.17 -34.51 5.27
N ASP A 86 27.17 -34.35 4.40
CA ASP A 86 27.30 -33.19 3.51
C ASP A 86 26.27 -33.22 2.36
N ARG A 87 25.10 -32.67 2.67
CA ARG A 87 23.98 -32.45 1.74
C ARG A 87 24.32 -31.43 0.64
N GLY A 88 25.35 -30.60 0.82
CA GLY A 88 25.77 -29.59 -0.15
C GLY A 88 26.61 -30.18 -1.27
N ALA A 89 27.66 -30.94 -0.91
CA ALA A 89 28.49 -31.67 -1.87
C ALA A 89 27.73 -32.80 -2.61
N ASN A 90 26.65 -33.32 -2.02
CA ASN A 90 25.87 -34.45 -2.53
C ASN A 90 24.42 -34.07 -2.86
N LEU A 91 24.19 -32.87 -3.41
CA LEU A 91 22.86 -32.28 -3.58
C LEU A 91 21.88 -33.19 -4.34
N ASP A 92 22.25 -33.76 -5.49
CA ASP A 92 21.36 -34.63 -6.25
C ASP A 92 20.92 -35.87 -5.45
N HIS A 93 21.84 -36.54 -4.75
CA HIS A 93 21.52 -37.71 -3.91
C HIS A 93 20.62 -37.34 -2.72
N TYR A 94 20.86 -36.18 -2.11
CA TYR A 94 19.99 -35.64 -1.05
C TYR A 94 18.58 -35.37 -1.57
N MET A 95 18.44 -34.74 -2.74
CA MET A 95 17.14 -34.45 -3.35
C MET A 95 16.39 -35.73 -3.77
N GLU A 96 17.07 -36.74 -4.32
CA GLU A 96 16.48 -38.05 -4.63
C GLU A 96 15.96 -38.78 -3.38
N SER A 97 16.77 -38.83 -2.32
CA SER A 97 16.38 -39.45 -1.04
C SER A 97 15.20 -38.71 -0.40
N LEU A 98 15.21 -37.38 -0.44
CA LEU A 98 14.13 -36.53 0.07
C LEU A 98 12.84 -36.71 -0.75
N ALA A 99 12.91 -36.82 -2.07
CA ALA A 99 11.75 -37.12 -2.91
C ALA A 99 11.17 -38.52 -2.64
N LYS A 100 12.03 -39.52 -2.35
CA LYS A 100 11.63 -40.89 -2.06
C LYS A 100 11.01 -41.07 -0.66
N SER A 101 11.55 -40.39 0.36
CA SER A 101 11.15 -40.57 1.76
C SER A 101 10.22 -39.48 2.29
N GLY A 102 10.29 -38.28 1.70
CA GLY A 102 9.54 -37.09 2.09
C GLY A 102 8.04 -37.30 2.18
N PRO A 103 7.35 -37.87 1.16
CA PRO A 103 5.90 -38.06 1.20
C PRO A 103 5.42 -38.87 2.40
N LEU A 104 6.06 -40.01 2.65
CA LEU A 104 5.75 -40.88 3.79
C LEU A 104 6.02 -40.16 5.12
N ASN A 105 7.16 -39.47 5.23
CA ASN A 105 7.57 -38.78 6.45
C ASN A 105 6.67 -37.56 6.76
N LEU A 106 6.23 -36.82 5.74
CA LEU A 106 5.26 -35.73 5.87
C LEU A 106 3.86 -36.26 6.21
N SER A 107 3.38 -37.32 5.53
CA SER A 107 2.12 -37.99 5.87
C SER A 107 2.11 -38.51 7.31
N ASN A 108 3.24 -39.02 7.82
CA ASN A 108 3.37 -39.45 9.21
C ASN A 108 3.35 -38.25 10.19
N LEU A 109 4.03 -37.15 9.86
CA LEU A 109 4.00 -35.90 10.65
C LEU A 109 2.60 -35.29 10.70
N ILE A 110 1.87 -35.27 9.57
CA ILE A 110 0.49 -34.81 9.49
C ILE A 110 -0.38 -35.65 10.44
N LYS A 111 -0.33 -36.98 10.33
CA LYS A 111 -1.08 -37.88 11.23
C LYS A 111 -0.74 -37.57 12.68
N GLN A 112 0.53 -37.70 13.08
CA GLN A 112 1.00 -37.54 14.45
C GLN A 112 0.55 -36.23 15.13
N HIS A 113 0.52 -35.10 14.40
CA HIS A 113 0.25 -33.78 14.97
C HIS A 113 -1.15 -33.22 14.72
N TYR A 114 -1.91 -33.81 13.79
CA TYR A 114 -3.21 -33.29 13.34
C TYR A 114 -4.34 -34.33 13.40
N HIS A 115 -4.18 -35.41 14.17
CA HIS A 115 -5.24 -36.41 14.43
C HIS A 115 -6.59 -35.84 14.91
N HIS A 116 -6.56 -34.72 15.65
CA HIS A 116 -7.75 -34.08 16.24
C HIS A 116 -7.94 -32.62 15.78
N THR A 117 -7.14 -32.17 14.82
CA THR A 117 -7.05 -30.77 14.40
C THR A 117 -7.01 -30.72 12.88
N LYS A 118 -8.02 -30.13 12.25
CA LYS A 118 -8.15 -30.13 10.79
C LYS A 118 -7.17 -29.13 10.16
N LEU A 119 -6.30 -29.61 9.28
CA LEU A 119 -5.49 -28.74 8.42
C LEU A 119 -6.36 -28.16 7.30
N SER A 120 -6.42 -26.83 7.23
CA SER A 120 -7.19 -26.12 6.20
C SER A 120 -6.42 -26.02 4.88
N CYS A 121 -5.08 -25.98 4.94
CA CYS A 121 -4.21 -25.96 3.76
C CYS A 121 -2.77 -26.40 4.09
N ILE A 122 -2.06 -26.96 3.11
CA ILE A 122 -0.60 -27.08 3.09
C ILE A 122 -0.01 -26.07 2.09
N ILE A 123 1.06 -25.37 2.43
CA ILE A 123 1.79 -24.48 1.50
C ILE A 123 3.21 -25.04 1.30
N SER A 124 3.57 -25.47 0.10
CA SER A 124 4.88 -26.05 -0.19
C SER A 124 5.83 -25.08 -0.92
N ASN A 125 7.14 -25.25 -0.71
CA ASN A 125 8.17 -24.68 -1.58
C ASN A 125 8.31 -25.54 -2.87
N PRO A 126 8.62 -24.97 -4.06
CA PRO A 126 8.75 -25.73 -5.32
C PRO A 126 9.76 -26.91 -5.25
N PHE A 127 10.79 -26.81 -4.41
CA PHE A 127 11.81 -27.87 -4.25
C PHE A 127 11.39 -29.02 -3.32
N VAL A 128 10.16 -29.00 -2.83
CA VAL A 128 9.48 -30.16 -2.20
C VAL A 128 8.18 -30.46 -2.95
N SER A 129 8.27 -30.54 -4.28
CA SER A 129 7.14 -30.79 -5.20
C SER A 129 6.27 -31.98 -4.78
N TRP A 130 6.89 -33.03 -4.24
CA TRP A 130 6.25 -34.23 -3.68
C TRP A 130 5.31 -33.97 -2.49
N ALA A 131 5.36 -32.79 -1.85
CA ALA A 131 4.51 -32.46 -0.71
C ALA A 131 3.02 -32.34 -1.09
N VAL A 132 2.70 -32.06 -2.36
CA VAL A 132 1.30 -32.04 -2.84
C VAL A 132 0.66 -33.42 -2.79
N ASP A 133 1.43 -34.48 -3.05
CA ASP A 133 0.90 -35.84 -3.03
C ASP A 133 0.59 -36.29 -1.60
N ALA A 134 1.49 -36.03 -0.65
CA ALA A 134 1.22 -36.23 0.77
C ALA A 134 0.02 -35.38 1.28
N ALA A 135 -0.15 -34.15 0.78
CA ALA A 135 -1.32 -33.33 1.13
C ALA A 135 -2.63 -33.99 0.65
N LEU A 136 -2.67 -34.41 -0.61
CA LEU A 136 -3.85 -35.04 -1.23
C LEU A 136 -4.16 -36.42 -0.64
N GLU A 137 -3.15 -37.24 -0.31
CA GLU A 137 -3.32 -38.52 0.40
C GLU A 137 -4.03 -38.37 1.75
N ASN A 138 -3.87 -37.22 2.41
CA ASN A 138 -4.54 -36.90 3.68
C ASN A 138 -5.77 -35.98 3.48
N GLY A 139 -6.21 -35.74 2.24
CA GLY A 139 -7.41 -34.95 1.93
C GLY A 139 -7.28 -33.43 2.11
N ILE A 140 -6.06 -32.89 2.16
CA ILE A 140 -5.75 -31.48 2.44
C ILE A 140 -5.44 -30.73 1.13
N PRO A 141 -6.02 -29.56 0.86
CA PRO A 141 -5.68 -28.77 -0.33
C PRO A 141 -4.28 -28.16 -0.20
N CYS A 142 -3.50 -28.21 -1.29
CA CYS A 142 -2.14 -27.70 -1.31
C CYS A 142 -2.02 -26.42 -2.15
N ALA A 143 -1.26 -25.45 -1.65
CA ALA A 143 -0.74 -24.29 -2.38
C ALA A 143 0.78 -24.42 -2.55
N MET A 144 1.35 -23.72 -3.53
CA MET A 144 2.80 -23.54 -3.67
C MET A 144 3.17 -22.08 -3.44
N LEU A 145 4.21 -21.81 -2.64
CA LEU A 145 4.90 -20.52 -2.66
C LEU A 145 6.08 -20.60 -3.64
N TRP A 146 5.89 -20.04 -4.83
CA TRP A 146 6.92 -19.79 -5.81
C TRP A 146 7.86 -18.68 -5.31
N ILE A 147 9.13 -19.03 -5.06
CA ILE A 147 10.15 -18.16 -4.46
C ILE A 147 11.10 -17.50 -5.48
N GLN A 148 10.72 -17.55 -6.75
CA GLN A 148 11.44 -17.03 -7.92
C GLN A 148 10.53 -16.02 -8.67
N PRO A 149 11.01 -15.29 -9.70
CA PRO A 149 10.14 -14.38 -10.44
C PRO A 149 8.92 -15.09 -11.07
N CYS A 150 7.80 -14.38 -11.20
CA CYS A 150 6.67 -14.78 -12.04
C CYS A 150 7.11 -15.01 -13.50
N SER A 151 8.06 -14.21 -13.99
CA SER A 151 8.71 -14.35 -15.29
C SER A 151 9.35 -15.73 -15.48
N LEU A 152 9.97 -16.27 -14.43
CA LEU A 152 10.62 -17.57 -14.45
C LEU A 152 9.61 -18.72 -14.43
N TYR A 153 8.51 -18.56 -13.70
CA TYR A 153 7.38 -19.48 -13.72
C TYR A 153 6.76 -19.58 -15.11
N ALA A 154 6.60 -18.43 -15.78
CA ALA A 154 6.11 -18.32 -17.15
C ALA A 154 7.01 -19.05 -18.17
N ILE A 155 8.35 -18.99 -17.99
CA ILE A 155 9.34 -19.75 -18.79
C ILE A 155 9.19 -21.25 -18.55
N TYR A 156 9.27 -21.70 -17.30
CA TYR A 156 9.24 -23.14 -16.99
C TYR A 156 7.91 -23.79 -17.38
N TYR A 157 6.77 -23.12 -17.17
CA TYR A 157 5.48 -23.65 -17.59
C TYR A 157 5.41 -23.85 -19.11
N ARG A 158 5.91 -22.89 -19.89
CA ARG A 158 5.94 -22.99 -21.37
C ARG A 158 6.91 -24.05 -21.86
N PHE A 159 8.01 -24.26 -21.15
CA PHE A 159 8.96 -25.34 -21.41
C PHE A 159 8.33 -26.71 -21.16
N TYR A 160 7.93 -27.01 -19.92
CA TYR A 160 7.50 -28.35 -19.52
C TYR A 160 6.05 -28.71 -19.91
N LYS A 161 5.15 -27.73 -20.14
CA LYS A 161 3.72 -28.01 -20.43
C LYS A 161 3.27 -27.73 -21.84
N LEU A 162 3.85 -26.71 -22.47
CA LEU A 162 3.45 -26.30 -23.82
C LEU A 162 4.47 -26.72 -24.89
N ASN A 163 5.65 -27.23 -24.48
CA ASN A 163 6.75 -27.60 -25.39
C ASN A 163 7.06 -26.50 -26.41
N GLN A 164 6.97 -25.23 -26.01
CA GLN A 164 7.17 -24.05 -26.88
C GLN A 164 8.65 -23.77 -27.19
N PHE A 165 9.56 -24.59 -26.67
CA PHE A 165 10.99 -24.47 -26.87
C PHE A 165 11.47 -25.55 -27.86
N PRO A 166 12.48 -25.27 -28.69
CA PRO A 166 13.06 -26.27 -29.58
C PRO A 166 13.53 -27.52 -28.81
N THR A 167 13.33 -28.70 -29.40
CA THR A 167 13.70 -30.01 -28.80
C THR A 167 15.19 -30.15 -28.48
N THR A 168 16.04 -29.28 -29.03
CA THR A 168 17.43 -29.08 -28.62
C THR A 168 17.65 -27.61 -28.27
N LEU A 169 17.96 -27.32 -27.01
CA LEU A 169 18.41 -25.99 -26.58
C LEU A 169 19.87 -25.75 -27.00
N ILE A 170 20.05 -25.38 -28.27
CA ILE A 170 21.35 -25.04 -28.86
C ILE A 170 21.79 -23.63 -28.40
N SER A 171 23.10 -23.40 -28.33
CA SER A 171 23.66 -22.06 -28.15
C SER A 171 23.18 -21.10 -29.25
N ASN A 172 22.97 -19.84 -28.89
CA ASN A 172 22.66 -18.73 -29.80
C ASN A 172 21.23 -18.73 -30.38
N MET A 173 20.26 -19.35 -29.71
CA MET A 173 18.85 -19.18 -30.06
C MET A 173 18.27 -17.93 -29.40
N ILE A 174 17.29 -17.32 -30.07
CA ILE A 174 16.45 -16.23 -29.55
C ILE A 174 15.06 -16.81 -29.31
N ILE A 175 14.50 -16.55 -28.15
CA ILE A 175 13.25 -17.11 -27.66
C ILE A 175 12.33 -15.94 -27.29
N GLU A 176 11.20 -15.87 -27.97
CA GLU A 176 10.14 -14.89 -27.75
C GLU A 176 8.96 -15.58 -27.04
N LEU A 177 8.54 -15.04 -25.89
CA LEU A 177 7.48 -15.59 -25.07
C LEU A 177 6.53 -14.47 -24.64
N PRO A 178 5.19 -14.70 -24.59
CA PRO A 178 4.24 -13.69 -24.16
C PRO A 178 4.57 -13.13 -22.76
N GLY A 179 4.64 -11.81 -22.66
CA GLY A 179 4.89 -11.09 -21.41
C GLY A 179 6.35 -11.09 -20.92
N LEU A 180 7.30 -11.44 -21.78
CA LEU A 180 8.73 -11.51 -21.46
C LEU A 180 9.59 -10.76 -22.50
N PRO A 181 10.77 -10.24 -22.13
CA PRO A 181 11.72 -9.70 -23.10
C PRO A 181 12.24 -10.80 -24.03
N LEU A 182 12.87 -10.43 -25.15
CA LEU A 182 13.57 -11.39 -26.01
C LEU A 182 14.72 -12.06 -25.22
N LEU A 183 14.63 -13.37 -25.03
CA LEU A 183 15.59 -14.17 -24.28
C LEU A 183 16.59 -14.83 -25.23
N HIS A 184 17.89 -14.69 -24.97
CA HIS A 184 18.88 -15.57 -25.58
C HIS A 184 19.00 -16.89 -24.80
N THR A 185 19.61 -17.93 -25.38
CA THR A 185 19.91 -19.18 -24.65
C THR A 185 20.63 -18.92 -23.30
N GLU A 186 21.50 -17.90 -23.23
CA GLU A 186 22.21 -17.50 -22.00
C GLU A 186 21.36 -16.74 -20.95
N ASP A 187 20.18 -16.25 -21.33
CA ASP A 187 19.25 -15.57 -20.42
C ASP A 187 18.22 -16.54 -19.81
N LEU A 188 18.20 -17.80 -20.27
CA LEU A 188 17.32 -18.85 -19.74
C LEU A 188 17.76 -19.30 -18.33
N PRO A 189 16.83 -19.85 -17.53
CA PRO A 189 17.19 -20.49 -16.27
C PRO A 189 18.18 -21.63 -16.52
N SER A 190 19.31 -21.66 -15.81
CA SER A 190 20.42 -22.57 -16.16
C SER A 190 20.04 -24.05 -16.03
N PHE A 191 19.02 -24.38 -15.24
CA PHE A 191 18.50 -25.75 -15.10
C PHE A 191 17.90 -26.31 -16.40
N LEU A 192 17.46 -25.46 -17.34
CA LEU A 192 16.97 -25.89 -18.65
C LEU A 192 18.09 -26.20 -19.64
N LEU A 193 19.31 -25.69 -19.41
CA LEU A 193 20.39 -25.77 -20.38
C LEU A 193 21.09 -27.14 -20.37
N PRO A 194 21.62 -27.62 -21.50
CA PRO A 194 22.41 -28.86 -21.55
C PRO A 194 23.67 -28.84 -20.67
N SER A 195 24.12 -27.65 -20.26
CA SER A 195 25.23 -27.44 -19.31
C SER A 195 24.82 -27.56 -17.84
N ASN A 196 23.56 -27.86 -17.52
CA ASN A 196 23.09 -28.03 -16.16
C ASN A 196 23.80 -29.20 -15.46
N SER A 197 24.59 -28.89 -14.43
CA SER A 197 25.26 -29.87 -13.58
C SER A 197 24.36 -30.56 -12.53
N PHE A 198 23.11 -30.11 -12.38
CA PHE A 198 22.16 -30.58 -11.37
C PHE A 198 21.02 -31.37 -12.02
N GLY A 199 21.30 -32.63 -12.37
CA GLY A 199 20.36 -33.48 -13.10
C GLY A 199 19.08 -33.78 -12.31
N GLY A 200 19.19 -33.92 -10.99
CA GLY A 200 18.04 -34.14 -10.10
C GLY A 200 17.09 -32.95 -10.08
N VAL A 201 17.59 -31.72 -10.23
CA VAL A 201 16.77 -30.50 -10.25
C VAL A 201 15.97 -30.36 -11.55
N PHE A 202 16.54 -30.73 -12.70
CA PHE A 202 15.79 -30.76 -13.96
C PHE A 202 14.60 -31.72 -13.87
N LYS A 203 14.84 -32.94 -13.36
CA LYS A 203 13.77 -33.91 -13.13
C LYS A 203 12.72 -33.38 -12.14
N LEU A 204 13.14 -32.83 -11.01
CA LEU A 204 12.23 -32.26 -10.00
C LEU A 204 11.33 -31.17 -10.58
N LEU A 205 11.85 -30.31 -11.46
CA LEU A 205 11.05 -29.27 -12.10
C LEU A 205 10.09 -29.86 -13.15
N SER A 206 10.51 -30.87 -13.91
CA SER A 206 9.60 -31.64 -14.78
C SER A 206 8.44 -32.22 -13.96
N ASP A 207 8.75 -32.96 -12.88
CA ASP A 207 7.78 -33.58 -11.98
C ASP A 207 6.83 -32.52 -11.35
N LEU A 208 7.37 -31.35 -10.95
CA LEU A 208 6.59 -30.23 -10.41
C LEU A 208 5.59 -29.67 -11.44
N PHE A 209 6.04 -29.38 -12.66
CA PHE A 209 5.15 -28.83 -13.68
C PHE A 209 4.17 -29.88 -14.21
N GLU A 210 4.57 -31.15 -14.31
CA GLU A 210 3.66 -32.27 -14.56
C GLU A 210 2.51 -32.29 -13.56
N THR A 211 2.83 -32.16 -12.27
CA THR A 211 1.88 -32.17 -11.15
C THR A 211 1.22 -30.83 -10.83
N ILE A 212 1.52 -29.73 -11.54
CA ILE A 212 1.07 -28.37 -11.19
C ILE A 212 -0.45 -28.24 -10.99
N LYS A 213 -1.26 -29.02 -11.72
CA LYS A 213 -2.72 -29.06 -11.61
C LYS A 213 -3.24 -29.66 -10.28
N LYS A 214 -2.38 -30.31 -9.50
CA LYS A 214 -2.68 -30.80 -8.14
C LYS A 214 -2.67 -29.67 -7.11
N TYR A 215 -1.95 -28.57 -7.40
CA TYR A 215 -1.96 -27.37 -6.56
C TYR A 215 -3.23 -26.57 -6.82
N LYS A 216 -3.89 -26.16 -5.74
CA LYS A 216 -5.09 -25.32 -5.79
C LYS A 216 -4.74 -23.85 -6.03
N TRP A 217 -3.56 -23.42 -5.60
CA TRP A 217 -3.06 -22.06 -5.71
C TRP A 217 -1.54 -22.04 -5.92
N VAL A 218 -1.06 -21.14 -6.78
CA VAL A 218 0.36 -20.79 -6.89
C VAL A 218 0.50 -19.34 -6.45
N LEU A 219 1.14 -19.14 -5.30
CA LEU A 219 1.46 -17.84 -4.72
C LEU A 219 2.90 -17.48 -5.11
N ALA A 220 3.19 -16.21 -5.38
CA ALA A 220 4.52 -15.75 -5.78
C ALA A 220 5.09 -14.75 -4.79
N ASN A 221 6.35 -14.93 -4.42
CA ASN A 221 7.14 -13.88 -3.78
C ASN A 221 7.48 -12.78 -4.79
N SER A 222 6.48 -12.02 -5.24
CA SER A 222 6.60 -10.90 -6.16
C SER A 222 5.41 -9.94 -5.92
N PHE A 223 5.37 -8.81 -6.62
CA PHE A 223 4.20 -7.90 -6.66
C PHE A 223 3.87 -7.58 -8.11
N PHE A 224 2.63 -7.16 -8.37
CA PHE A 224 2.10 -7.17 -9.75
C PHE A 224 2.70 -6.07 -10.62
N GLU A 225 2.92 -4.89 -10.06
CA GLU A 225 3.57 -3.76 -10.72
C GLU A 225 5.01 -4.09 -11.15
N LEU A 226 5.65 -5.09 -10.52
CA LEU A 226 7.01 -5.53 -10.88
C LEU A 226 7.02 -6.41 -12.13
N GLU A 227 6.06 -7.33 -12.27
CA GLU A 227 6.09 -8.39 -13.28
C GLU A 227 4.77 -8.51 -14.07
N LYS A 228 4.06 -7.39 -14.21
CA LYS A 228 2.70 -7.30 -14.75
C LYS A 228 2.50 -8.16 -16.00
N GLU A 229 3.32 -7.93 -17.02
CA GLU A 229 3.19 -8.56 -18.33
C GLU A 229 3.36 -10.09 -18.24
N ALA A 230 4.26 -10.57 -17.39
CA ALA A 230 4.49 -12.00 -17.16
C ALA A 230 3.38 -12.67 -16.34
N ILE A 231 2.72 -11.91 -15.45
CA ILE A 231 1.58 -12.38 -14.66
C ILE A 231 0.33 -12.45 -15.54
N GLU A 232 0.04 -11.38 -16.29
CA GLU A 232 -1.08 -11.32 -17.24
C GLU A 232 -0.95 -12.43 -18.31
N SER A 233 0.25 -12.72 -18.80
CA SER A 233 0.46 -13.80 -19.77
C SER A 233 0.26 -15.23 -19.21
N MET A 234 0.09 -15.37 -17.89
CA MET A 234 -0.16 -16.64 -17.22
C MET A 234 -1.61 -16.84 -16.77
N THR A 235 -2.46 -15.79 -16.80
CA THR A 235 -3.85 -15.82 -16.31
C THR A 235 -4.66 -16.97 -16.93
N GLU A 236 -4.58 -17.15 -18.25
CA GLU A 236 -5.31 -18.18 -19.00
C GLU A 236 -4.59 -19.55 -19.06
N LEU A 237 -3.35 -19.64 -18.54
CA LEU A 237 -2.53 -20.85 -18.62
C LEU A 237 -2.47 -21.59 -17.29
N CYS A 238 -2.00 -20.90 -16.25
CA CYS A 238 -1.92 -21.41 -14.88
C CYS A 238 -1.70 -20.21 -13.96
N LEU A 239 -2.77 -19.73 -13.35
CA LEU A 239 -2.80 -18.50 -12.56
C LEU A 239 -1.77 -18.53 -11.42
N ILE A 240 -0.83 -17.58 -11.48
CA ILE A 240 0.13 -17.27 -10.42
C ILE A 240 -0.28 -15.95 -9.75
N ARG A 241 -0.24 -15.92 -8.41
CA ARG A 241 -0.72 -14.79 -7.60
C ARG A 241 0.42 -14.16 -6.81
N PRO A 242 0.90 -12.97 -7.17
CA PRO A 242 1.77 -12.17 -6.32
C PRO A 242 1.18 -12.03 -4.90
N VAL A 243 1.98 -12.35 -3.88
CA VAL A 243 1.71 -12.17 -2.43
C VAL A 243 2.88 -11.48 -1.72
N GLY A 244 3.82 -10.95 -2.50
CA GLY A 244 5.06 -10.31 -2.06
C GLY A 244 4.96 -8.77 -2.08
N PRO A 245 6.11 -8.08 -2.01
CA PRO A 245 7.44 -8.63 -1.78
C PRO A 245 7.57 -9.17 -0.33
N LEU A 246 8.04 -10.40 -0.16
CA LEU A 246 8.29 -11.05 1.15
C LEU A 246 9.70 -10.66 1.67
N VAL A 247 9.88 -9.36 1.86
CA VAL A 247 11.09 -8.71 2.39
C VAL A 247 10.87 -8.27 3.85
N PRO A 248 11.90 -7.84 4.60
CA PRO A 248 11.70 -7.34 5.96
C PRO A 248 10.72 -6.15 5.98
N PRO A 249 9.83 -6.05 6.98
CA PRO A 249 8.92 -4.91 7.12
C PRO A 249 9.64 -3.56 7.19
N SER A 250 10.88 -3.53 7.69
CA SER A 250 11.72 -2.32 7.75
C SER A 250 12.07 -1.72 6.38
N LEU A 251 12.20 -2.53 5.32
CA LEU A 251 12.39 -2.04 3.95
C LEU A 251 11.11 -1.38 3.41
N LEU A 252 9.95 -1.87 3.86
CA LEU A 252 8.61 -1.39 3.51
C LEU A 252 8.13 -0.20 4.37
N ASP A 253 9.03 0.46 5.11
CA ASP A 253 8.75 1.49 6.13
C ASP A 253 7.81 1.04 7.28
N GLN A 254 7.43 -0.23 7.35
CA GLN A 254 6.66 -0.83 8.45
C GLN A 254 7.56 -1.11 9.67
N ARG A 255 8.30 -0.09 10.12
CA ARG A 255 9.41 -0.18 11.11
C ARG A 255 9.02 -0.72 12.49
N GLN A 256 7.73 -0.89 12.77
CA GLN A 256 7.20 -1.44 14.02
C GLN A 256 6.92 -2.95 13.96
N SER A 257 7.01 -3.59 12.78
CA SER A 257 6.83 -5.04 12.63
C SER A 257 8.17 -5.77 12.67
N LEU A 258 8.25 -6.82 13.48
CA LEU A 258 9.42 -7.69 13.61
C LEU A 258 9.62 -8.50 12.32
N ASP A 259 10.82 -8.48 11.73
CA ASP A 259 11.18 -9.47 10.71
C ASP A 259 11.42 -10.82 11.39
N VAL A 260 10.89 -11.87 10.76
CA VAL A 260 11.04 -13.27 11.18
C VAL A 260 12.05 -14.02 10.32
N GLY A 261 12.65 -13.36 9.33
CA GLY A 261 13.79 -13.90 8.58
C GLY A 261 14.95 -14.26 9.50
N ILE A 262 15.62 -15.37 9.21
CA ILE A 262 16.77 -15.85 9.97
C ILE A 262 18.07 -15.66 9.17
N GLU A 263 19.15 -15.40 9.89
CA GLU A 263 20.52 -15.46 9.36
C GLU A 263 21.13 -16.80 9.75
N MET A 264 21.43 -17.66 8.77
CA MET A 264 21.99 -18.99 9.04
C MET A 264 23.49 -18.95 9.38
N GLU A 265 24.15 -17.84 9.05
CA GLU A 265 25.54 -17.52 9.41
C GLU A 265 25.55 -16.29 10.33
N LYS A 266 26.55 -16.19 11.22
CA LYS A 266 26.63 -15.06 12.16
C LYS A 266 27.01 -13.78 11.41
N PRO A 267 26.17 -12.72 11.42
CA PRO A 267 26.48 -11.46 10.75
C PRO A 267 27.61 -10.70 11.44
N ASP A 268 28.38 -9.94 10.65
CA ASP A 268 29.33 -8.96 11.16
C ASP A 268 28.65 -7.59 11.33
N GLU A 269 28.46 -7.19 12.60
CA GLU A 269 27.79 -5.94 12.96
C GLU A 269 28.67 -4.70 12.71
N THR A 270 30.00 -4.85 12.61
CA THR A 270 30.92 -3.73 12.34
C THR A 270 30.68 -3.07 10.98
N SER A 271 30.02 -3.79 10.07
CA SER A 271 29.60 -3.31 8.76
C SER A 271 28.76 -2.04 8.82
N LEU A 272 27.82 -1.93 9.76
CA LEU A 272 26.98 -0.73 9.90
C LEU A 272 27.77 0.45 10.47
N ASP A 273 28.64 0.22 11.45
CA ASP A 273 29.51 1.25 12.03
C ASP A 273 30.55 1.79 11.03
N TRP A 274 30.96 0.97 10.07
CA TRP A 274 31.80 1.39 8.95
C TRP A 274 30.99 2.19 7.92
N LEU A 275 29.79 1.71 7.56
CA LEU A 275 28.89 2.39 6.61
C LEU A 275 28.44 3.77 7.10
N ASN A 276 28.21 3.95 8.40
CA ASN A 276 27.88 5.22 9.07
C ASN A 276 28.96 6.30 8.87
N LYS A 277 30.22 5.92 8.55
CA LYS A 277 31.35 6.83 8.32
C LYS A 277 31.57 7.16 6.84
N GLN A 278 30.82 6.51 5.94
CA GLN A 278 30.92 6.72 4.50
C GLN A 278 29.98 7.84 4.05
N ARG A 279 30.28 8.45 2.90
CA ARG A 279 29.40 9.47 2.30
C ARG A 279 28.11 8.81 1.77
N PRO A 280 26.97 9.53 1.73
CA PRO A 280 25.78 9.09 1.02
C PRO A 280 26.11 8.68 -0.43
N HIS A 281 25.50 7.59 -0.90
CA HIS A 281 25.65 7.06 -2.26
C HIS A 281 27.11 6.94 -2.75
N SER A 282 28.05 6.52 -1.91
CA SER A 282 29.45 6.30 -2.30
C SER A 282 29.94 4.85 -2.23
N VAL A 283 29.20 3.95 -1.57
CA VAL A 283 29.65 2.58 -1.26
C VAL A 283 29.12 1.57 -2.27
N ILE A 284 30.03 0.79 -2.84
CA ILE A 284 29.70 -0.40 -3.64
C ILE A 284 29.49 -1.58 -2.69
N TYR A 285 28.28 -2.10 -2.59
CA TYR A 285 28.03 -3.35 -1.86
C TYR A 285 28.23 -4.56 -2.79
N VAL A 286 28.88 -5.62 -2.30
CA VAL A 286 29.23 -6.80 -3.11
C VAL A 286 28.86 -8.08 -2.35
N SER A 287 27.94 -8.88 -2.91
CA SER A 287 27.53 -10.17 -2.33
C SER A 287 26.96 -11.14 -3.38
N PHE A 288 27.42 -12.38 -3.33
CA PHE A 288 27.03 -13.46 -4.23
C PHE A 288 26.11 -14.51 -3.58
N GLY A 289 25.46 -14.13 -2.47
CA GLY A 289 24.44 -14.95 -1.80
C GLY A 289 24.99 -16.16 -1.04
N SER A 290 24.09 -16.96 -0.47
CA SER A 290 24.45 -18.03 0.47
C SER A 290 25.16 -19.24 -0.15
N LEU A 291 24.88 -19.57 -1.42
CA LEU A 291 25.37 -20.81 -2.05
C LEU A 291 26.49 -20.63 -3.08
N ALA A 292 26.63 -19.48 -3.74
CA ALA A 292 27.66 -19.32 -4.75
C ALA A 292 29.08 -19.28 -4.15
N VAL A 293 30.04 -19.80 -4.91
CA VAL A 293 31.49 -19.71 -4.67
C VAL A 293 32.11 -19.26 -5.99
N LEU A 294 32.82 -18.13 -5.98
CA LEU A 294 33.42 -17.57 -7.18
C LEU A 294 34.73 -18.27 -7.56
N SER A 295 35.07 -18.25 -8.84
CA SER A 295 36.39 -18.71 -9.29
C SER A 295 37.49 -17.75 -8.81
N ALA A 296 38.71 -18.26 -8.58
CA ALA A 296 39.85 -17.43 -8.21
C ALA A 296 40.10 -16.27 -9.21
N LYS A 297 39.94 -16.52 -10.52
CA LYS A 297 40.06 -15.48 -11.55
C LYS A 297 38.98 -14.40 -11.43
N THR A 298 37.75 -14.79 -11.11
CA THR A 298 36.63 -13.85 -10.88
C THR A 298 36.84 -13.02 -9.62
N MET A 299 37.33 -13.65 -8.54
CA MET A 299 37.71 -12.96 -7.30
C MET A 299 38.84 -11.94 -7.56
N GLU A 300 39.86 -12.33 -8.31
CA GLU A 300 40.99 -11.46 -8.69
C GLU A 300 40.55 -10.28 -9.56
N ALA A 301 39.67 -10.50 -10.55
CA ALA A 301 39.13 -9.44 -11.40
C ALA A 301 38.28 -8.43 -10.59
N ILE A 302 37.37 -8.90 -9.73
CA ILE A 302 36.56 -8.03 -8.86
C ILE A 302 37.45 -7.27 -7.87
N ALA A 303 38.41 -7.93 -7.23
CA ALA A 303 39.34 -7.28 -6.30
C ALA A 303 40.16 -6.18 -7.00
N THR A 304 40.70 -6.48 -8.19
CA THR A 304 41.47 -5.52 -8.99
C THR A 304 40.60 -4.32 -9.38
N ALA A 305 39.38 -4.54 -9.86
CA ALA A 305 38.45 -3.48 -10.22
C ALA A 305 38.05 -2.59 -9.04
N LEU A 306 37.73 -3.18 -7.88
CA LEU A 306 37.44 -2.43 -6.66
C LEU A 306 38.65 -1.60 -6.21
N LYS A 307 39.87 -2.18 -6.22
CA LYS A 307 41.12 -1.45 -5.92
C LYS A 307 41.37 -0.31 -6.90
N ASN A 308 41.09 -0.48 -8.19
CA ASN A 308 41.38 0.52 -9.23
C ASN A 308 40.39 1.69 -9.22
N THR A 309 39.10 1.42 -9.08
CA THR A 309 38.03 2.44 -9.09
C THR A 309 38.03 3.41 -7.90
N LYS A 310 38.78 3.13 -6.82
CA LYS A 310 38.91 3.96 -5.61
C LYS A 310 37.62 4.27 -4.84
N HIS A 311 36.48 3.74 -5.26
CA HIS A 311 35.23 3.85 -4.52
C HIS A 311 35.27 3.01 -3.23
N PRO A 312 34.71 3.50 -2.12
CA PRO A 312 34.49 2.67 -0.95
C PRO A 312 33.66 1.44 -1.29
N PHE A 313 34.00 0.29 -0.71
CA PHE A 313 33.27 -0.96 -0.96
C PHE A 313 33.06 -1.77 0.32
N LEU A 314 31.97 -2.53 0.35
CA LEU A 314 31.66 -3.51 1.37
C LEU A 314 31.45 -4.88 0.71
N TRP A 315 32.38 -5.81 0.91
CA TRP A 315 32.37 -7.11 0.24
C TRP A 315 32.19 -8.27 1.22
N VAL A 316 31.16 -9.09 0.97
CA VAL A 316 30.92 -10.35 1.67
C VAL A 316 31.76 -11.47 1.04
N VAL A 317 32.74 -11.99 1.78
CA VAL A 317 33.66 -13.07 1.36
C VAL A 317 33.70 -14.16 2.43
N LYS A 318 33.11 -15.33 2.13
CA LYS A 318 32.87 -16.40 3.12
C LYS A 318 34.11 -17.04 3.71
N THR A 319 35.22 -17.08 2.96
CA THR A 319 36.43 -17.81 3.34
C THR A 319 37.66 -16.93 3.15
N ALA A 320 38.33 -16.61 4.26
CA ALA A 320 39.61 -15.91 4.24
C ALA A 320 40.64 -16.71 3.42
N GLY A 321 41.37 -16.04 2.53
CA GLY A 321 42.31 -16.67 1.58
C GLY A 321 41.79 -16.89 0.16
N GLN A 322 40.55 -16.51 -0.17
CA GLN A 322 40.05 -16.45 -1.56
C GLN A 322 40.40 -15.14 -2.31
N LEU A 323 41.01 -14.17 -1.61
CA LEU A 323 41.38 -12.87 -2.16
C LEU A 323 42.85 -12.84 -2.62
N PRO A 324 43.22 -11.96 -3.57
CA PRO A 324 44.61 -11.79 -3.99
C PRO A 324 45.54 -11.41 -2.83
N LEU A 325 46.78 -11.91 -2.87
CA LEU A 325 47.82 -11.59 -1.88
C LEU A 325 48.03 -10.07 -1.78
N GLY A 326 47.90 -9.53 -0.56
CA GLY A 326 48.08 -8.11 -0.27
C GLY A 326 46.82 -7.24 -0.39
N PHE A 327 45.76 -7.71 -1.06
CA PHE A 327 44.56 -6.91 -1.35
C PHE A 327 43.92 -6.29 -0.10
N GLU A 328 43.78 -7.06 0.99
CA GLU A 328 43.15 -6.60 2.24
C GLU A 328 43.95 -5.45 2.88
N GLU A 329 45.28 -5.53 2.94
CA GLU A 329 46.12 -4.46 3.51
C GLU A 329 46.21 -3.24 2.58
N GLU A 330 46.25 -3.45 1.26
CA GLU A 330 46.26 -2.37 0.27
C GLU A 330 44.94 -1.58 0.22
N THR A 331 43.81 -2.21 0.54
CA THR A 331 42.47 -1.59 0.49
C THR A 331 41.86 -1.29 1.86
N LYS A 332 42.61 -1.50 2.96
CA LYS A 332 42.19 -1.34 4.37
C LYS A 332 41.59 0.01 4.73
N THR A 333 41.95 1.07 4.02
CA THR A 333 41.41 2.43 4.19
C THR A 333 40.30 2.77 3.19
N GLN A 334 40.11 1.94 2.16
CA GLN A 334 39.12 2.10 1.09
C GLN A 334 37.86 1.28 1.34
N GLY A 335 37.99 -0.01 1.67
CA GLY A 335 36.88 -0.95 1.76
C GLY A 335 36.86 -1.76 3.06
N LEU A 336 35.76 -2.46 3.27
CA LEU A 336 35.56 -3.42 4.35
C LEU A 336 35.19 -4.78 3.77
N ILE A 337 35.81 -5.84 4.29
CA ILE A 337 35.63 -7.23 3.88
C ILE A 337 35.14 -8.00 5.10
N ILE A 338 34.03 -8.73 4.96
CA ILE A 338 33.35 -9.43 6.06
C ILE A 338 32.89 -10.82 5.63
N PRO A 339 32.80 -11.79 6.56
CA PRO A 339 32.31 -13.14 6.24
C PRO A 339 30.81 -13.19 5.94
N TRP A 340 30.02 -12.34 6.61
CA TRP A 340 28.56 -12.26 6.46
C TRP A 340 28.03 -10.88 6.85
N SER A 341 26.95 -10.41 6.22
CA SER A 341 26.38 -9.08 6.43
C SER A 341 24.92 -9.11 6.87
N LEU A 342 24.46 -8.07 7.57
CA LEU A 342 23.02 -7.79 7.71
C LEU A 342 22.50 -7.14 6.42
N GLN A 343 22.49 -7.90 5.32
CA GLN A 343 22.28 -7.40 3.95
C GLN A 343 21.10 -6.44 3.81
N THR A 344 19.99 -6.71 4.47
CA THR A 344 18.79 -5.87 4.40
C THR A 344 18.99 -4.50 5.03
N LYS A 345 19.71 -4.43 6.16
CA LYS A 345 20.12 -3.15 6.79
C LYS A 345 21.19 -2.44 5.95
N VAL A 346 22.10 -3.19 5.34
CA VAL A 346 23.14 -2.67 4.43
C VAL A 346 22.50 -2.01 3.21
N LEU A 347 21.62 -2.71 2.47
CA LEU A 347 20.93 -2.18 1.30
C LEU A 347 20.03 -0.97 1.65
N ALA A 348 19.44 -0.93 2.84
CA ALA A 348 18.68 0.22 3.32
C ALA A 348 19.57 1.43 3.73
N HIS A 349 20.89 1.27 3.82
CA HIS A 349 21.77 2.29 4.35
C HIS A 349 22.05 3.41 3.33
N PRO A 350 21.92 4.72 3.68
CA PRO A 350 22.08 5.83 2.72
C PRO A 350 23.43 5.90 2.00
N SER A 351 24.49 5.31 2.55
CA SER A 351 25.81 5.31 1.90
C SER A 351 25.94 4.32 0.73
N ILE A 352 25.03 3.36 0.57
CA ILE A 352 25.06 2.45 -0.59
C ILE A 352 24.73 3.23 -1.87
N ALA A 353 25.56 3.01 -2.88
CA ALA A 353 25.44 3.57 -4.22
C ALA A 353 24.85 2.54 -5.19
N CYS A 354 25.41 1.33 -5.19
CA CYS A 354 24.97 0.21 -6.02
C CYS A 354 25.32 -1.15 -5.37
N PHE A 355 24.75 -2.22 -5.92
CA PHE A 355 24.93 -3.59 -5.45
C PHE A 355 25.45 -4.50 -6.57
N ILE A 356 26.70 -4.96 -6.47
CA ILE A 356 27.25 -6.04 -7.30
C ILE A 356 26.72 -7.37 -6.76
N THR A 357 25.94 -8.08 -7.57
CA THR A 357 25.14 -9.21 -7.11
C THR A 357 25.07 -10.37 -8.10
N HIS A 358 25.00 -11.58 -7.56
CA HIS A 358 24.60 -12.78 -8.29
C HIS A 358 23.16 -12.77 -8.83
N CYS A 359 22.33 -11.76 -8.51
CA CYS A 359 20.91 -11.68 -8.90
C CYS A 359 20.00 -12.80 -8.37
N GLY A 360 20.32 -13.43 -7.23
CA GLY A 360 19.36 -14.31 -6.56
C GLY A 360 18.10 -13.53 -6.14
N TRP A 361 16.92 -14.05 -6.49
CA TRP A 361 15.64 -13.31 -6.45
C TRP A 361 15.36 -12.55 -5.14
N ASN A 362 15.58 -13.17 -3.98
CA ASN A 362 15.36 -12.50 -2.69
C ASN A 362 16.25 -11.26 -2.49
N SER A 363 17.54 -11.36 -2.81
CA SER A 363 18.48 -10.24 -2.69
C SER A 363 18.19 -9.14 -3.70
N MET A 364 17.64 -9.52 -4.86
CA MET A 364 17.17 -8.57 -5.86
C MET A 364 15.91 -7.83 -5.41
N LEU A 365 14.92 -8.52 -4.83
CA LEU A 365 13.77 -7.87 -4.18
C LEU A 365 14.18 -6.95 -3.04
N GLU A 366 15.12 -7.37 -2.19
CA GLU A 366 15.65 -6.52 -1.12
C GLU A 366 16.29 -5.23 -1.67
N ALA A 367 17.05 -5.33 -2.77
CA ALA A 367 17.65 -4.17 -3.44
C ALA A 367 16.62 -3.28 -4.14
N LEU A 368 15.64 -3.87 -4.84
CA LEU A 368 14.53 -3.15 -5.49
C LEU A 368 13.70 -2.37 -4.46
N VAL A 369 13.33 -2.99 -3.33
CA VAL A 369 12.56 -2.33 -2.26
C VAL A 369 13.41 -1.30 -1.51
N ALA A 370 14.73 -1.51 -1.40
CA ALA A 370 15.66 -0.52 -0.87
C ALA A 370 15.90 0.65 -1.85
N GLY A 371 15.65 0.46 -3.15
CA GLY A 371 15.92 1.44 -4.22
C GLY A 371 17.38 1.50 -4.62
N VAL A 372 18.08 0.37 -4.60
CA VAL A 372 19.52 0.26 -4.89
C VAL A 372 19.73 -0.31 -6.30
N PRO A 373 20.37 0.45 -7.22
CA PRO A 373 20.79 -0.04 -8.54
C PRO A 373 21.77 -1.22 -8.46
N MET A 374 21.79 -2.08 -9.49
CA MET A 374 22.50 -3.36 -9.45
C MET A 374 23.48 -3.59 -10.60
N ILE A 375 24.64 -4.16 -10.30
CA ILE A 375 25.55 -4.75 -11.29
C ILE A 375 25.40 -6.26 -11.21
N ALA A 376 24.74 -6.83 -12.21
CA ALA A 376 24.37 -8.22 -12.30
C ALA A 376 25.52 -9.10 -12.80
N HIS A 377 25.93 -10.08 -12.00
CA HIS A 377 26.87 -11.13 -12.40
C HIS A 377 26.30 -12.52 -12.03
N PRO A 378 25.37 -13.04 -12.84
CA PRO A 378 24.69 -14.29 -12.56
C PRO A 378 25.63 -15.50 -12.62
N GLN A 379 25.33 -16.52 -11.80
CA GLN A 379 26.14 -17.74 -11.70
C GLN A 379 25.37 -18.98 -12.19
N TRP A 380 24.12 -19.20 -11.74
CA TRP A 380 23.29 -20.37 -12.08
C TRP A 380 21.80 -20.19 -11.68
N SER A 381 20.96 -21.19 -11.90
CA SER A 381 19.51 -21.19 -11.58
C SER A 381 18.77 -20.07 -12.32
N ASP A 382 17.93 -19.31 -11.61
CA ASP A 382 17.14 -18.14 -12.03
C ASP A 382 17.98 -16.91 -12.37
N GLN A 383 19.22 -16.86 -11.87
CA GLN A 383 20.06 -15.67 -11.90
C GLN A 383 20.29 -15.09 -13.30
N PRO A 384 20.51 -15.87 -14.39
CA PRO A 384 20.69 -15.32 -15.73
C PRO A 384 19.43 -14.59 -16.23
N THR A 385 18.25 -15.16 -15.98
CA THR A 385 16.98 -14.50 -16.29
C THR A 385 16.77 -13.26 -15.41
N ASN A 386 17.07 -13.34 -14.11
CA ASN A 386 16.95 -12.19 -13.21
C ASN A 386 17.87 -11.04 -13.66
N ALA A 387 19.09 -11.34 -14.10
CA ALA A 387 20.01 -10.35 -14.69
C ALA A 387 19.44 -9.73 -15.98
N LYS A 388 18.77 -10.52 -16.83
CA LYS A 388 18.05 -10.02 -18.01
C LYS A 388 16.90 -9.09 -17.63
N LEU A 389 16.13 -9.41 -16.59
CA LEU A 389 15.06 -8.54 -16.07
C LEU A 389 15.62 -7.22 -15.51
N VAL A 390 16.74 -7.24 -14.77
CA VAL A 390 17.41 -6.04 -14.23
C VAL A 390 17.77 -5.03 -15.31
N VAL A 391 18.27 -5.51 -16.46
CA VAL A 391 18.71 -4.66 -17.58
C VAL A 391 17.53 -4.26 -18.46
N ASP A 392 16.76 -5.22 -18.98
CA ASP A 392 15.83 -4.98 -20.08
C ASP A 392 14.43 -4.54 -19.63
N VAL A 393 13.97 -5.04 -18.47
CA VAL A 393 12.59 -4.84 -17.97
C VAL A 393 12.57 -3.77 -16.90
N PHE A 394 13.23 -4.03 -15.77
CA PHE A 394 13.28 -3.12 -14.62
C PHE A 394 14.14 -1.90 -14.88
N LYS A 395 15.17 -2.03 -15.74
CA LYS A 395 16.11 -0.97 -16.12
C LYS A 395 16.74 -0.30 -14.89
N VAL A 396 17.15 -1.12 -13.92
CA VAL A 396 17.80 -0.70 -12.66
C VAL A 396 19.28 -1.06 -12.62
N GLY A 397 19.86 -1.48 -13.75
CA GLY A 397 21.31 -1.61 -13.85
C GLY A 397 21.84 -2.41 -15.04
N LEU A 398 23.03 -2.97 -14.85
CA LEU A 398 23.90 -3.50 -15.90
C LEU A 398 24.21 -5.00 -15.68
N LYS A 399 24.38 -5.78 -16.76
CA LYS A 399 24.82 -7.20 -16.72
C LYS A 399 26.30 -7.27 -17.13
N LEU A 400 27.17 -7.79 -16.26
CA LEU A 400 28.55 -8.10 -16.62
C LEU A 400 28.56 -9.18 -17.70
N LYS A 401 29.27 -8.93 -18.80
CA LYS A 401 29.40 -9.85 -19.92
C LYS A 401 30.78 -10.51 -19.88
N PRO A 402 30.89 -11.85 -19.84
CA PRO A 402 32.18 -12.51 -19.97
C PRO A 402 32.80 -12.25 -21.34
N GLY A 403 34.12 -12.07 -21.38
CA GLY A 403 34.87 -12.00 -22.64
C GLY A 403 34.91 -13.36 -23.36
N PRO A 404 35.54 -13.44 -24.55
CA PRO A 404 35.53 -14.64 -25.41
C PRO A 404 36.03 -15.94 -24.75
N ASN A 405 36.80 -15.83 -23.66
CA ASN A 405 37.32 -16.96 -22.89
C ASN A 405 36.40 -17.39 -21.73
N GLY A 406 35.18 -16.86 -21.62
CA GLY A 406 34.24 -17.13 -20.54
C GLY A 406 34.59 -16.49 -19.19
N VAL A 407 35.55 -15.54 -19.18
CA VAL A 407 36.01 -14.82 -17.99
C VAL A 407 35.76 -13.34 -18.19
N ILE A 408 35.29 -12.65 -17.15
CA ILE A 408 35.09 -11.19 -17.12
C ILE A 408 36.43 -10.54 -16.74
N SER A 409 36.85 -9.48 -17.45
CA SER A 409 38.07 -8.74 -17.11
C SER A 409 37.85 -7.76 -15.95
N ASN A 410 38.92 -7.30 -15.30
CA ASN A 410 38.77 -6.20 -14.34
C ASN A 410 38.34 -4.92 -15.06
N GLU A 411 38.79 -4.67 -16.28
CA GLU A 411 38.42 -3.51 -17.09
C GLU A 411 36.90 -3.45 -17.34
N ASP A 412 36.24 -4.57 -17.67
CA ASP A 412 34.78 -4.65 -17.84
C ASP A 412 34.03 -4.31 -16.54
N ILE A 413 34.57 -4.71 -15.38
CA ILE A 413 33.99 -4.44 -14.06
C ILE A 413 34.20 -2.98 -13.68
N GLU A 414 35.39 -2.43 -13.93
CA GLU A 414 35.72 -1.01 -13.73
C GLU A 414 34.80 -0.13 -14.59
N GLU A 415 34.60 -0.47 -15.86
CA GLU A 415 33.67 0.24 -16.73
C GLU A 415 32.23 0.15 -16.20
N CYS A 416 31.73 -1.03 -15.83
CA CYS A 416 30.38 -1.17 -15.29
C CYS A 416 30.19 -0.42 -13.97
N ILE A 417 31.20 -0.37 -13.09
CA ILE A 417 31.18 0.45 -11.86
C ILE A 417 31.11 1.93 -12.22
N ASN A 418 31.97 2.40 -13.13
CA ASN A 418 31.98 3.81 -13.55
C ASN A 418 30.66 4.21 -14.21
N GLN A 419 30.11 3.38 -15.11
CA GLN A 419 28.79 3.61 -15.71
C GLN A 419 27.67 3.63 -14.67
N MET A 420 27.72 2.74 -13.67
CA MET A 420 26.75 2.64 -12.57
C MET A 420 26.83 3.79 -11.55
N LEU A 421 27.93 4.55 -11.50
CA LEU A 421 28.14 5.63 -10.52
C LEU A 421 28.25 7.04 -11.13
N SER A 422 28.55 7.13 -12.43
CA SER A 422 28.74 8.41 -13.14
C SER A 422 28.45 8.35 -14.65
N GLY A 423 27.94 7.23 -15.16
CA GLY A 423 27.61 7.06 -16.58
C GLY A 423 26.33 7.78 -17.01
N PRO A 424 26.05 7.84 -18.33
CA PRO A 424 24.89 8.54 -18.88
C PRO A 424 23.54 7.95 -18.43
N GLU A 425 23.49 6.65 -18.12
CA GLU A 425 22.27 5.98 -17.66
C GLU A 425 22.10 5.98 -16.12
N PHE A 426 23.07 6.50 -15.36
CA PHE A 426 23.10 6.50 -13.90
C PHE A 426 21.80 7.03 -13.25
N GLU A 427 21.37 8.21 -13.67
CA GLU A 427 20.13 8.83 -13.17
C GLU A 427 18.88 8.07 -13.64
N GLY A 428 18.96 7.36 -14.76
CA GLY A 428 17.93 6.41 -15.20
C GLY A 428 17.81 5.22 -14.24
N PHE A 429 18.92 4.57 -13.89
CA PHE A 429 18.93 3.45 -12.95
C PHE A 429 18.41 3.85 -11.56
N LYS A 430 18.86 5.01 -11.04
CA LYS A 430 18.34 5.56 -9.78
C LYS A 430 16.85 5.84 -9.84
N LYS A 431 16.37 6.51 -10.89
CA LYS A 431 14.95 6.84 -11.07
C LYS A 431 14.10 5.57 -11.11
N ASN A 432 14.50 4.57 -11.88
CA ASN A 432 13.75 3.32 -12.00
C ASN A 432 13.79 2.51 -10.70
N ALA A 433 14.94 2.47 -10.00
CA ALA A 433 15.04 1.84 -8.69
C ALA A 433 14.18 2.56 -7.64
N ALA A 434 14.08 3.90 -7.70
CA ALA A 434 13.17 4.68 -6.87
C ALA A 434 11.70 4.39 -7.19
N VAL A 435 11.32 4.23 -8.47
CA VAL A 435 9.95 3.87 -8.91
C VAL A 435 9.56 2.45 -8.50
N LEU A 436 10.45 1.46 -8.60
CA LEU A 436 10.15 0.10 -8.16
C LEU A 436 10.16 -0.04 -6.62
N LYS A 437 11.02 0.72 -5.93
CA LYS A 437 10.88 1.00 -4.48
C LYS A 437 9.56 1.70 -4.16
N GLN A 438 9.03 2.47 -5.10
CA GLN A 438 7.74 3.11 -5.00
C GLN A 438 6.67 2.01 -5.01
N ALA A 439 6.48 1.31 -6.13
CA ALA A 439 5.48 0.26 -6.30
C ALA A 439 5.58 -0.93 -5.32
N ALA A 440 6.68 -1.07 -4.58
CA ALA A 440 6.80 -2.07 -3.52
C ALA A 440 6.05 -1.76 -2.20
N ARG A 441 5.75 -0.49 -1.85
CA ARG A 441 5.05 -0.14 -0.56
C ARG A 441 3.59 0.33 -0.70
N GLU A 442 3.05 0.35 -1.91
CA GLU A 442 1.64 0.40 -2.33
C GLU A 442 1.66 -0.53 -3.53
N ALA A 443 1.02 -1.69 -3.48
CA ALA A 443 1.38 -2.71 -2.52
C ALA A 443 0.43 -2.82 -1.30
N VAL A 444 0.49 -1.86 -0.35
CA VAL A 444 -0.02 -2.04 1.02
C VAL A 444 -0.78 -0.87 1.71
N THR A 445 -1.21 0.25 1.07
CA THR A 445 -1.89 1.40 1.78
C THR A 445 -3.18 1.97 1.11
N SER A 446 -4.04 2.68 1.87
CA SER A 446 -5.30 3.34 1.39
C SER A 446 -6.04 4.15 2.49
N GLN A 447 -6.29 5.49 2.37
CA GLN A 447 -6.80 6.31 3.51
C GLN A 447 -7.95 7.34 3.30
N GLY A 448 -8.06 8.03 2.16
CA GLY A 448 -8.66 9.40 2.12
C GLY A 448 -10.17 9.60 2.40
N HIS A 449 -11.03 8.58 2.27
CA HIS A 449 -12.49 8.78 2.21
C HIS A 449 -13.30 8.35 3.46
N VAL A 450 -12.66 7.75 4.47
CA VAL A 450 -13.36 7.17 5.64
C VAL A 450 -13.55 8.17 6.79
N ASN A 451 -12.67 9.17 6.93
CA ASN A 451 -12.70 10.14 8.01
C ASN A 451 -14.05 10.91 8.15
N PRO A 452 -14.72 11.38 7.07
CA PRO A 452 -16.01 12.07 7.20
C PRO A 452 -17.13 11.16 7.73
N LEU A 453 -17.17 9.88 7.31
CA LEU A 453 -18.14 8.91 7.81
C LEU A 453 -17.92 8.60 9.30
N LEU A 454 -16.66 8.50 9.77
CA LEU A 454 -16.36 8.41 11.21
C LEU A 454 -16.88 9.64 11.96
N ARG A 455 -16.62 10.86 11.44
CA ARG A 455 -17.04 12.11 12.08
C ARG A 455 -18.57 12.22 12.17
N LEU A 456 -19.30 11.87 11.10
CA LEU A 456 -20.76 11.75 11.12
C LEU A 456 -21.22 10.68 12.12
N GLY A 457 -20.59 9.51 12.11
CA GLY A 457 -20.93 8.40 13.00
C GLY A 457 -20.82 8.77 14.47
N LYS A 458 -19.78 9.50 14.87
CA LYS A 458 -19.66 10.06 16.23
C LYS A 458 -20.81 11.01 16.58
N ARG A 459 -21.22 11.88 15.65
CA ARG A 459 -22.31 12.85 15.85
C ARG A 459 -23.70 12.20 15.92
N LEU A 460 -23.89 11.08 15.21
CA LEU A 460 -25.10 10.28 15.31
C LEU A 460 -25.13 9.48 16.63
N ALA A 461 -24.00 8.89 17.01
CA ALA A 461 -23.85 8.18 18.28
C ALA A 461 -24.10 9.10 19.48
N SER A 462 -23.55 10.32 19.49
CA SER A 462 -23.72 11.27 20.60
C SER A 462 -25.17 11.69 20.86
N LYS A 463 -26.08 11.53 19.89
CA LYS A 463 -27.53 11.74 20.00
C LYS A 463 -28.31 10.47 20.38
N GLY A 464 -27.64 9.46 20.95
CA GLY A 464 -28.25 8.25 21.48
C GLY A 464 -28.48 7.13 20.45
N LEU A 465 -27.65 7.03 19.41
CA LEU A 465 -27.71 5.93 18.44
C LEU A 465 -26.57 4.92 18.65
N LEU A 466 -26.82 3.66 18.30
CA LEU A 466 -25.77 2.68 18.03
C LEU A 466 -25.38 2.81 16.55
N VAL A 467 -24.13 3.20 16.28
CA VAL A 467 -23.59 3.38 14.94
C VAL A 467 -22.56 2.29 14.67
N THR A 468 -22.68 1.62 13.52
CA THR A 468 -21.63 0.73 12.99
C THR A 468 -20.94 1.42 11.83
N LEU A 469 -19.64 1.71 11.95
CA LEU A 469 -18.84 2.15 10.81
C LEU A 469 -18.28 0.91 10.10
N SER A 470 -18.78 0.63 8.89
CA SER A 470 -18.38 -0.55 8.11
C SER A 470 -17.39 -0.19 7.00
N THR A 471 -16.26 -0.87 6.95
CA THR A 471 -15.25 -0.74 5.87
C THR A 471 -14.83 -2.12 5.34
N PRO A 472 -14.20 -2.21 4.14
CA PRO A 472 -13.51 -3.42 3.72
C PRO A 472 -12.49 -3.87 4.77
N LYS A 473 -12.29 -5.18 4.87
CA LYS A 473 -11.52 -5.83 5.95
C LYS A 473 -10.09 -5.31 6.12
N GLY A 474 -9.29 -5.24 5.06
CA GLY A 474 -7.94 -4.67 5.14
C GLY A 474 -7.88 -3.19 5.55
N PHE A 475 -8.92 -2.41 5.26
CA PHE A 475 -9.01 -1.04 5.78
C PHE A 475 -9.28 -1.04 7.29
N ALA A 476 -10.18 -1.91 7.75
CA ALA A 476 -10.50 -2.05 9.17
C ALA A 476 -9.27 -2.48 9.99
N GLN A 477 -8.47 -3.43 9.48
CA GLN A 477 -7.24 -3.89 10.13
C GLN A 477 -6.17 -2.80 10.20
N LYS A 478 -5.89 -2.10 9.09
CA LYS A 478 -4.95 -0.96 9.08
C LYS A 478 -5.36 0.12 10.08
N THR A 479 -6.67 0.40 10.17
CA THR A 479 -7.25 1.34 11.14
C THR A 479 -7.09 0.86 12.58
N ALA A 480 -7.44 -0.39 12.89
CA ALA A 480 -7.35 -0.95 14.24
C ALA A 480 -5.90 -0.96 14.75
N LYS A 481 -4.96 -1.35 13.89
CA LYS A 481 -3.51 -1.38 14.17
C LYS A 481 -2.93 0.01 14.45
N ALA A 482 -3.34 1.03 13.70
CA ALA A 482 -2.84 2.39 13.88
C ALA A 482 -3.44 3.12 15.12
N ASN A 483 -4.57 2.64 15.64
CA ASN A 483 -5.34 3.32 16.70
C ASN A 483 -5.52 2.47 17.98
N ASN A 484 -4.81 1.35 18.12
CA ASN A 484 -4.88 0.40 19.25
C ASN A 484 -6.31 -0.03 19.62
N ILE A 485 -7.15 -0.31 18.63
CA ILE A 485 -8.53 -0.78 18.85
C ILE A 485 -8.48 -2.30 19.05
N THR A 486 -8.62 -2.77 20.29
CA THR A 486 -8.47 -4.19 20.68
C THR A 486 -9.78 -4.93 20.96
N ASP A 487 -10.88 -4.21 21.15
CA ASP A 487 -12.09 -4.76 21.77
C ASP A 487 -13.28 -4.78 20.79
N ASP A 488 -13.98 -5.92 20.70
CA ASP A 488 -15.26 -6.09 19.98
C ASP A 488 -16.46 -5.35 20.65
N HIS A 489 -16.19 -4.52 21.66
CA HIS A 489 -17.21 -3.85 22.46
C HIS A 489 -17.56 -2.45 21.90
N PRO A 490 -18.86 -2.10 21.81
CA PRO A 490 -19.27 -0.77 21.36
C PRO A 490 -18.70 0.34 22.25
N ILE A 491 -18.00 1.29 21.64
CA ILE A 491 -17.32 2.39 22.34
C ILE A 491 -18.35 3.48 22.68
N PRO A 492 -18.51 3.90 23.94
CA PRO A 492 -19.46 4.94 24.30
C PRO A 492 -19.05 6.31 23.71
N VAL A 493 -19.99 6.98 23.06
CA VAL A 493 -19.82 8.31 22.44
C VAL A 493 -21.09 9.11 22.71
N GLY A 494 -21.01 10.09 23.64
CA GLY A 494 -22.17 10.82 24.15
C GLY A 494 -23.21 9.87 24.74
N ASP A 495 -24.48 10.04 24.36
CA ASP A 495 -25.60 9.21 24.85
C ASP A 495 -25.72 7.83 24.15
N GLY A 496 -24.83 7.52 23.21
CA GLY A 496 -24.89 6.30 22.39
C GLY A 496 -23.53 5.63 22.20
N PHE A 497 -23.41 4.85 21.14
CA PHE A 497 -22.28 3.93 20.95
C PHE A 497 -21.79 3.89 19.50
N LEU A 498 -20.49 3.75 19.32
CA LEU A 498 -19.83 3.53 18.05
C LEU A 498 -19.12 2.17 18.07
N GLN A 499 -19.44 1.29 17.12
CA GLN A 499 -18.72 0.04 16.86
C GLN A 499 -18.17 0.04 15.44
N PHE A 500 -17.10 -0.73 15.20
CA PHE A 500 -16.56 -0.94 13.85
C PHE A 500 -17.07 -2.27 13.30
N GLY A 501 -17.33 -2.31 11.99
CA GLY A 501 -17.68 -3.51 11.27
C GLY A 501 -16.73 -3.70 10.08
N SER A 502 -16.43 -4.95 9.75
CA SER A 502 -15.74 -5.30 8.51
C SER A 502 -16.65 -6.12 7.61
N PHE A 503 -16.45 -5.97 6.31
CA PHE A 503 -17.03 -6.85 5.29
C PHE A 503 -15.94 -7.28 4.31
N GLU A 504 -16.09 -8.48 3.76
CA GLU A 504 -15.21 -8.99 2.71
C GLU A 504 -15.52 -8.25 1.40
N ASP A 505 -14.50 -7.72 0.73
CA ASP A 505 -14.60 -7.25 -0.66
C ASP A 505 -14.25 -8.38 -1.66
N GLY A 506 -14.12 -9.61 -1.17
CA GLY A 506 -14.02 -10.84 -1.97
C GLY A 506 -12.70 -11.03 -2.70
N TRP A 507 -11.73 -10.15 -2.48
CA TRP A 507 -10.32 -10.32 -2.82
C TRP A 507 -9.49 -10.33 -1.54
N ASP A 508 -8.44 -11.13 -1.52
CA ASP A 508 -7.49 -11.18 -0.41
C ASP A 508 -6.78 -9.82 -0.25
N ASP A 509 -6.27 -9.48 0.94
CA ASP A 509 -5.77 -8.13 1.20
C ASP A 509 -4.48 -7.77 0.43
N ASP A 510 -3.80 -8.78 -0.12
CA ASP A 510 -2.68 -8.73 -1.04
C ASP A 510 -3.03 -9.05 -2.51
N ASP A 511 -4.32 -9.14 -2.86
CA ASP A 511 -4.72 -9.39 -4.25
C ASP A 511 -4.29 -8.21 -5.16
N PRO A 512 -3.43 -8.47 -6.17
CA PRO A 512 -2.80 -7.40 -6.95
C PRO A 512 -3.78 -6.55 -7.76
N ARG A 513 -4.97 -7.09 -8.06
CA ARG A 513 -5.99 -6.34 -8.82
C ARG A 513 -6.55 -5.16 -8.01
N ARG A 514 -6.28 -5.10 -6.70
CA ARG A 514 -6.64 -3.96 -5.83
C ARG A 514 -5.96 -2.65 -6.24
N ALA A 515 -4.77 -2.70 -6.83
CA ALA A 515 -4.08 -1.52 -7.37
C ALA A 515 -4.74 -0.96 -8.64
N HIS A 516 -5.56 -1.76 -9.32
CA HIS A 516 -6.39 -1.33 -10.44
C HIS A 516 -7.74 -0.82 -9.92
N LEU A 517 -7.79 0.47 -9.57
CA LEU A 517 -8.96 1.08 -8.94
C LEU A 517 -10.28 0.88 -9.71
N ASP A 518 -10.25 0.75 -11.04
CA ASP A 518 -11.41 0.40 -11.85
C ASP A 518 -11.88 -1.05 -11.61
N GLN A 519 -10.95 -2.02 -11.59
CA GLN A 519 -11.24 -3.42 -11.31
C GLN A 519 -11.64 -3.61 -9.84
N TYR A 520 -10.94 -2.96 -8.91
CA TYR A 520 -11.24 -3.00 -7.48
C TYR A 520 -12.63 -2.47 -7.17
N MET A 521 -13.04 -1.33 -7.76
CA MET A 521 -14.38 -0.80 -7.53
C MET A 521 -15.48 -1.72 -8.07
N HIS A 522 -15.23 -2.42 -9.19
CA HIS A 522 -16.15 -3.43 -9.71
C HIS A 522 -16.25 -4.68 -8.80
N GLN A 523 -15.11 -5.18 -8.33
CA GLN A 523 -15.09 -6.29 -7.37
C GLN A 523 -15.75 -5.93 -6.05
N LEU A 524 -15.44 -4.74 -5.52
CA LEU A 524 -16.00 -4.21 -4.28
C LEU A 524 -17.54 -4.12 -4.38
N GLU A 525 -18.08 -3.84 -5.56
CA GLU A 525 -19.51 -4.00 -5.84
C GLU A 525 -19.97 -5.47 -5.84
N LEU A 526 -19.27 -6.34 -6.56
CA LEU A 526 -19.61 -7.76 -6.72
C LEU A 526 -19.73 -8.50 -5.38
N ALA A 527 -18.72 -8.34 -4.50
CA ALA A 527 -18.63 -9.04 -3.22
C ALA A 527 -19.18 -8.23 -2.05
N GLY A 528 -19.07 -6.89 -2.09
CA GLY A 528 -19.62 -6.02 -1.04
C GLY A 528 -21.14 -6.11 -0.95
N LYS A 529 -21.86 -6.27 -2.07
CA LYS A 529 -23.33 -6.49 -2.07
C LYS A 529 -23.76 -7.67 -1.19
N PRO A 530 -23.32 -8.93 -1.44
CA PRO A 530 -23.69 -10.06 -0.59
C PRO A 530 -23.09 -9.97 0.83
N ALA A 531 -21.85 -9.48 0.99
CA ALA A 531 -21.20 -9.41 2.30
C ALA A 531 -21.92 -8.44 3.26
N ILE A 532 -22.25 -7.23 2.79
CA ILE A 532 -23.03 -6.26 3.59
C ILE A 532 -24.46 -6.78 3.84
N SER A 533 -25.08 -7.44 2.85
CA SER A 533 -26.41 -8.06 3.03
C SER A 533 -26.42 -9.12 4.14
N ALA A 534 -25.39 -9.97 4.20
CA ALA A 534 -25.24 -10.97 5.25
C ALA A 534 -24.96 -10.34 6.63
N MET A 535 -24.10 -9.31 6.68
CA MET A 535 -23.81 -8.56 7.90
C MET A 535 -25.08 -7.92 8.50
N ILE A 536 -25.92 -7.29 7.66
CA ILE A 536 -27.19 -6.69 8.08
C ILE A 536 -28.15 -7.74 8.66
N LYS A 537 -28.30 -8.89 7.98
CA LYS A 537 -29.17 -10.00 8.44
C LYS A 537 -28.69 -10.54 9.80
N ARG A 538 -27.39 -10.76 9.96
CA ARG A 538 -26.77 -11.18 11.23
C ARG A 538 -27.04 -10.20 12.38
N TYR A 539 -27.08 -8.90 12.12
CA TYR A 539 -27.46 -7.93 13.15
C TYR A 539 -28.96 -8.02 13.53
N ALA A 540 -29.84 -8.25 12.55
CA ALA A 540 -31.26 -8.49 12.85
C ALA A 540 -31.50 -9.77 13.68
N GLU A 541 -30.81 -10.87 13.34
CA GLU A 541 -30.82 -12.13 14.12
C GLU A 541 -30.35 -11.95 15.57
N GLN A 542 -29.44 -11.00 15.81
CA GLN A 542 -28.96 -10.62 17.14
C GLN A 542 -29.89 -9.62 17.87
N ASN A 543 -31.14 -9.47 17.43
CA ASN A 543 -32.10 -8.45 17.92
C ASN A 543 -31.59 -7.00 17.81
N ARG A 544 -30.72 -6.71 16.84
CA ARG A 544 -30.17 -5.37 16.54
C ARG A 544 -30.44 -4.98 15.07
N PRO A 545 -31.70 -4.95 14.60
CA PRO A 545 -32.00 -4.65 13.20
C PRO A 545 -31.51 -3.27 12.77
N VAL A 546 -30.89 -3.21 11.58
CA VAL A 546 -30.33 -1.95 11.04
C VAL A 546 -31.47 -1.00 10.65
N SER A 547 -31.55 0.13 11.35
CA SER A 547 -32.63 1.12 11.21
C SER A 547 -32.47 2.07 10.02
N CYS A 548 -31.22 2.30 9.59
CA CYS A 548 -30.87 3.16 8.46
C CYS A 548 -29.51 2.74 7.90
N PHE A 549 -29.33 2.84 6.59
CA PHE A 549 -28.04 2.69 5.92
C PHE A 549 -27.52 4.07 5.49
N ILE A 550 -26.23 4.37 5.69
CA ILE A 550 -25.60 5.61 5.22
C ILE A 550 -24.37 5.27 4.38
N ASN A 551 -24.37 5.61 3.09
CA ASN A 551 -23.27 5.29 2.18
C ASN A 551 -22.39 6.50 1.82
N ASN A 552 -21.16 6.20 1.36
CA ASN A 552 -20.27 7.14 0.71
C ASN A 552 -20.66 7.28 -0.78
N PRO A 553 -20.61 8.48 -1.40
CA PRO A 553 -20.97 8.69 -2.80
C PRO A 553 -20.13 7.89 -3.82
N PHE A 554 -18.92 7.47 -3.47
CA PHE A 554 -18.11 6.60 -4.32
C PHE A 554 -18.55 5.13 -4.29
N ILE A 555 -19.46 4.75 -3.38
CA ILE A 555 -20.00 3.39 -3.24
C ILE A 555 -21.51 3.41 -3.59
N PRO A 556 -21.89 3.73 -4.84
CA PRO A 556 -23.29 3.92 -5.23
C PRO A 556 -24.11 2.62 -5.18
N TRP A 557 -23.47 1.46 -5.17
CA TRP A 557 -24.17 0.17 -5.09
C TRP A 557 -24.73 -0.15 -3.71
N ALA A 558 -24.28 0.56 -2.66
CA ALA A 558 -24.76 0.33 -1.30
C ALA A 558 -26.24 0.73 -1.12
N SER A 559 -26.75 1.67 -1.93
CA SER A 559 -28.19 2.00 -1.94
C SER A 559 -29.04 0.84 -2.47
N ASP A 560 -28.54 0.05 -3.43
CA ASP A 560 -29.24 -1.14 -3.94
C ASP A 560 -29.36 -2.22 -2.86
N VAL A 561 -28.33 -2.36 -2.02
CA VAL A 561 -28.35 -3.30 -0.87
C VAL A 561 -29.42 -2.89 0.13
N ALA A 562 -29.44 -1.62 0.54
CA ALA A 562 -30.42 -1.10 1.48
C ALA A 562 -31.86 -1.25 0.95
N GLU A 563 -32.09 -0.87 -0.31
CA GLU A 563 -33.38 -1.05 -0.99
C GLU A 563 -33.83 -2.53 -1.02
N SER A 564 -32.93 -3.45 -1.41
CA SER A 564 -33.22 -4.89 -1.48
C SER A 564 -33.60 -5.53 -0.13
N LEU A 565 -33.29 -4.86 0.98
CA LEU A 565 -33.59 -5.29 2.34
C LEU A 565 -34.69 -4.44 3.01
N GLY A 566 -35.31 -3.50 2.28
CA GLY A 566 -36.33 -2.60 2.82
C GLY A 566 -35.82 -1.58 3.84
N ILE A 567 -34.51 -1.32 3.88
CA ILE A 567 -33.88 -0.44 4.87
C ILE A 567 -33.81 0.99 4.30
N PRO A 568 -34.26 2.03 5.05
CA PRO A 568 -34.10 3.42 4.65
C PRO A 568 -32.62 3.76 4.38
N SER A 569 -32.33 4.27 3.19
CA SER A 569 -30.96 4.64 2.78
C SER A 569 -30.76 6.15 2.66
N ALA A 570 -29.57 6.62 3.05
CA ALA A 570 -29.12 8.00 2.91
C ALA A 570 -27.65 8.02 2.46
N MET A 571 -27.20 9.17 1.95
CA MET A 571 -25.81 9.38 1.56
C MET A 571 -25.16 10.46 2.41
N LEU A 572 -23.90 10.28 2.81
CA LEU A 572 -23.04 11.38 3.24
C LEU A 572 -22.27 11.92 2.03
N TRP A 573 -22.71 13.04 1.47
CA TRP A 573 -22.00 13.80 0.46
C TRP A 573 -20.83 14.56 1.10
N VAL A 574 -19.61 14.29 0.62
CA VAL A 574 -18.33 14.75 1.20
C VAL A 574 -17.64 15.85 0.38
N GLN A 575 -18.40 16.55 -0.46
CA GLN A 575 -17.94 17.72 -1.25
C GLN A 575 -18.90 18.90 -1.02
N SER A 576 -18.62 20.06 -1.60
CA SER A 576 -19.51 21.23 -1.57
C SER A 576 -20.87 20.96 -2.20
N CYS A 577 -21.88 21.76 -1.82
CA CYS A 577 -23.17 21.77 -2.51
C CYS A 577 -23.03 22.30 -3.95
N ALA A 578 -22.11 23.23 -4.18
CA ALA A 578 -21.67 23.65 -5.52
C ALA A 578 -21.25 22.48 -6.43
N CYS A 579 -20.40 21.58 -5.93
CA CYS A 579 -20.01 20.36 -6.67
C CYS A 579 -21.22 19.43 -6.88
N PHE A 580 -22.07 19.24 -5.87
CA PHE A 580 -23.29 18.43 -6.00
C PHE A 580 -24.21 18.95 -7.13
N ALA A 581 -24.42 20.26 -7.19
CA ALA A 581 -25.20 20.90 -8.23
C ALA A 581 -24.60 20.66 -9.62
N ALA A 582 -23.27 20.79 -9.78
CA ALA A 582 -22.60 20.52 -11.06
C ALA A 582 -22.79 19.07 -11.52
N TYR A 583 -22.54 18.07 -10.67
CA TYR A 583 -22.77 16.65 -11.02
C TYR A 583 -24.25 16.36 -11.31
N TYR A 584 -25.19 16.96 -10.58
CA TYR A 584 -26.62 16.79 -10.83
C TYR A 584 -27.02 17.30 -12.23
N HIS A 585 -26.59 18.52 -12.60
CA HIS A 585 -26.95 19.12 -13.89
C HIS A 585 -26.28 18.41 -15.07
N TYR A 586 -25.05 17.93 -14.89
CA TYR A 586 -24.36 17.08 -15.86
C TYR A 586 -25.11 15.76 -16.07
N ASN A 587 -25.43 15.03 -14.99
CA ASN A 587 -26.10 13.73 -15.07
C ASN A 587 -27.47 13.79 -15.77
N HIS A 588 -28.18 14.90 -15.60
CA HIS A 588 -29.51 15.12 -16.18
C HIS A 588 -29.49 15.91 -17.50
N GLY A 589 -28.31 16.29 -18.03
CA GLY A 589 -28.18 17.05 -19.28
C GLY A 589 -28.85 18.44 -19.26
N LEU A 590 -28.96 19.07 -18.08
CA LEU A 590 -29.72 20.32 -17.88
C LEU A 590 -28.95 21.57 -18.32
N VAL A 591 -27.62 21.48 -18.38
CA VAL A 591 -26.69 22.53 -18.82
C VAL A 591 -25.62 21.88 -19.70
N THR A 592 -25.12 22.60 -20.70
CA THR A 592 -23.97 22.15 -21.50
C THR A 592 -22.68 22.23 -20.68
N PHE A 593 -21.92 21.15 -20.66
CA PHE A 593 -20.57 21.08 -20.08
C PHE A 593 -19.54 20.85 -21.21
N PRO A 594 -18.23 21.06 -20.94
CA PRO A 594 -17.14 20.70 -21.84
C PRO A 594 -17.30 19.30 -22.47
N THR A 595 -17.03 19.22 -23.76
CA THR A 595 -17.14 18.01 -24.59
C THR A 595 -15.83 17.73 -25.34
N GLU A 596 -15.64 16.53 -25.90
CA GLU A 596 -14.45 16.21 -26.70
C GLU A 596 -14.31 17.13 -27.93
N THR A 597 -15.43 17.59 -28.50
CA THR A 597 -15.46 18.51 -29.65
C THR A 597 -15.36 19.98 -29.26
N ASP A 598 -15.69 20.32 -28.02
CA ASP A 598 -15.66 21.69 -27.50
C ASP A 598 -15.33 21.65 -26.00
N PRO A 599 -14.02 21.56 -25.65
CA PRO A 599 -13.56 21.38 -24.27
C PRO A 599 -13.43 22.70 -23.50
N GLU A 600 -13.59 23.86 -24.15
CA GLU A 600 -13.39 25.18 -23.54
C GLU A 600 -14.70 25.89 -23.16
N ILE A 601 -15.84 25.17 -23.17
CA ILE A 601 -17.16 25.68 -22.76
C ILE A 601 -17.17 26.09 -21.28
N ASP A 602 -17.42 27.38 -21.04
CA ASP A 602 -17.79 27.91 -19.73
C ASP A 602 -19.20 27.43 -19.33
N VAL A 603 -19.36 27.06 -18.05
CA VAL A 603 -20.59 26.47 -17.52
C VAL A 603 -21.27 27.41 -16.52
N GLN A 604 -22.45 27.89 -16.89
CA GLN A 604 -23.32 28.65 -16.00
C GLN A 604 -24.36 27.74 -15.36
N LEU A 605 -24.22 27.49 -14.05
CA LEU A 605 -25.19 26.75 -13.24
C LEU A 605 -26.09 27.72 -12.46
N PRO A 606 -27.34 27.37 -12.14
CA PRO A 606 -28.22 28.23 -11.33
C PRO A 606 -27.65 28.46 -9.93
N PHE A 607 -27.71 29.71 -9.45
CA PHE A 607 -27.19 30.14 -8.13
C PHE A 607 -25.67 29.93 -7.94
N MET A 608 -24.91 29.79 -9.03
CA MET A 608 -23.45 29.65 -9.02
C MET A 608 -22.79 30.75 -9.84
N PRO A 609 -21.54 31.15 -9.55
CA PRO A 609 -20.76 31.97 -10.48
C PRO A 609 -20.57 31.22 -11.81
N LEU A 610 -20.33 31.96 -12.89
CA LEU A 610 -19.88 31.37 -14.16
C LEU A 610 -18.58 30.61 -13.91
N LEU A 611 -18.61 29.29 -14.08
CA LEU A 611 -17.41 28.46 -13.98
C LEU A 611 -16.74 28.40 -15.35
N LYS A 612 -15.44 28.65 -15.41
CA LYS A 612 -14.66 28.32 -16.59
C LYS A 612 -14.61 26.80 -16.82
N HIS A 613 -14.29 26.40 -18.04
CA HIS A 613 -14.19 24.99 -18.42
C HIS A 613 -13.24 24.15 -17.53
N ASP A 614 -12.22 24.77 -16.94
CA ASP A 614 -11.25 24.18 -16.00
C ASP A 614 -11.64 24.34 -14.52
N GLU A 615 -12.74 25.05 -14.22
CA GLU A 615 -13.26 25.32 -12.87
C GLU A 615 -14.48 24.47 -12.49
N VAL A 616 -15.09 23.76 -13.44
CA VAL A 616 -16.07 22.69 -13.13
C VAL A 616 -15.37 21.49 -12.49
N PRO A 617 -16.06 20.65 -11.68
CA PRO A 617 -15.43 19.51 -11.03
C PRO A 617 -14.72 18.63 -12.05
N SER A 618 -13.40 18.45 -11.93
CA SER A 618 -12.57 18.02 -13.06
C SER A 618 -12.81 16.57 -13.51
N PHE A 619 -13.67 15.82 -12.81
CA PHE A 619 -14.20 14.54 -13.27
C PHE A 619 -15.20 14.71 -14.42
N LEU A 620 -15.90 15.84 -14.53
CA LEU A 620 -16.85 16.14 -15.60
C LEU A 620 -16.18 16.55 -16.91
N HIS A 621 -14.99 17.16 -16.84
CA HIS A 621 -14.23 17.62 -18.01
C HIS A 621 -13.78 16.43 -18.89
N PRO A 622 -13.91 16.46 -20.23
CA PRO A 622 -13.68 15.33 -21.12
C PRO A 622 -12.28 14.73 -20.99
N SER A 623 -11.23 15.56 -20.88
CA SER A 623 -9.84 15.12 -20.73
C SER A 623 -9.46 14.55 -19.36
N THR A 624 -10.42 14.21 -18.50
CA THR A 624 -10.13 13.72 -17.15
C THR A 624 -9.38 12.38 -17.17
N PRO A 625 -8.24 12.24 -16.47
CA PRO A 625 -7.59 10.95 -16.31
C PRO A 625 -8.31 10.04 -15.29
N PHE A 626 -9.36 10.54 -14.63
CA PHE A 626 -10.08 9.86 -13.55
C PHE A 626 -11.48 9.39 -13.98
N ALA A 627 -11.60 8.81 -15.18
CA ALA A 627 -12.89 8.39 -15.75
C ALA A 627 -13.65 7.37 -14.87
N TYR A 628 -12.95 6.54 -14.10
CA TYR A 628 -13.57 5.62 -13.14
C TYR A 628 -14.23 6.36 -11.96
N LEU A 629 -13.63 7.45 -11.44
CA LEU A 629 -14.24 8.30 -10.40
C LEU A 629 -15.46 9.06 -10.94
N ARG A 630 -15.43 9.50 -12.21
CA ARG A 630 -16.62 10.00 -12.91
C ARG A 630 -17.73 8.95 -12.91
N THR A 631 -17.44 7.72 -13.30
CA THR A 631 -18.44 6.64 -13.35
C THR A 631 -19.02 6.33 -11.97
N ALA A 632 -18.19 6.26 -10.93
CA ALA A 632 -18.64 6.04 -9.56
C ALA A 632 -19.54 7.18 -9.06
N ILE A 633 -19.10 8.44 -9.19
CA ILE A 633 -19.86 9.59 -8.68
C ILE A 633 -21.17 9.79 -9.45
N LEU A 634 -21.19 9.65 -10.78
CA LEU A 634 -22.43 9.73 -11.57
C LEU A 634 -23.35 8.53 -11.33
N GLY A 635 -22.78 7.36 -11.03
CA GLY A 635 -23.53 6.17 -10.59
C GLY A 635 -24.36 6.43 -9.32
N GLN A 636 -23.95 7.38 -8.47
CA GLN A 636 -24.73 7.82 -7.31
C GLN A 636 -25.87 8.77 -7.68
N PHE A 637 -25.68 9.67 -8.64
CA PHE A 637 -26.76 10.56 -9.11
C PHE A 637 -27.89 9.78 -9.79
N LYS A 638 -27.58 8.65 -10.44
CA LYS A 638 -28.55 7.70 -11.01
C LYS A 638 -29.36 6.91 -9.97
N LYS A 639 -29.11 7.10 -8.66
CA LYS A 639 -29.74 6.37 -7.56
C LYS A 639 -30.22 7.29 -6.42
N LEU A 640 -30.35 8.59 -6.68
CA LEU A 640 -30.81 9.57 -5.69
C LEU A 640 -32.27 9.32 -5.25
N ASP A 641 -33.09 8.73 -6.12
CA ASP A 641 -34.45 8.27 -5.86
C ASP A 641 -34.53 7.16 -4.78
N LYS A 642 -33.49 6.34 -4.67
CA LYS A 642 -33.36 5.28 -3.66
C LYS A 642 -32.98 5.80 -2.27
N GLN A 643 -32.60 7.08 -2.17
CA GLN A 643 -32.14 7.72 -0.94
C GLN A 643 -33.19 8.69 -0.43
N PHE A 644 -33.62 8.53 0.82
CA PHE A 644 -34.62 9.44 1.40
C PHE A 644 -34.00 10.78 1.83
N CYS A 645 -32.67 10.87 1.94
CA CYS A 645 -31.95 12.05 2.38
C CYS A 645 -30.49 12.06 1.89
N VAL A 646 -30.02 13.23 1.46
CA VAL A 646 -28.60 13.53 1.28
C VAL A 646 -28.13 14.35 2.49
N LEU A 647 -27.21 13.80 3.26
CA LEU A 647 -26.49 14.50 4.32
C LEU A 647 -25.26 15.16 3.70
N MET A 648 -25.08 16.46 3.83
CA MET A 648 -23.92 17.18 3.27
C MET A 648 -23.01 17.69 4.39
N ASP A 649 -21.69 17.45 4.29
CA ASP A 649 -20.69 18.05 5.19
C ASP A 649 -20.41 19.53 4.81
N THR A 650 -21.47 20.33 4.88
CA THR A 650 -21.50 21.80 4.75
C THR A 650 -22.52 22.33 5.77
N PHE A 651 -22.67 23.64 5.91
CA PHE A 651 -23.68 24.26 6.77
C PHE A 651 -24.56 25.25 5.98
N GLN A 652 -25.82 25.41 6.40
CA GLN A 652 -26.84 26.15 5.66
C GLN A 652 -26.41 27.59 5.35
N GLU A 653 -25.70 28.22 6.27
CA GLU A 653 -25.27 29.61 6.19
C GLU A 653 -24.11 29.82 5.21
N LEU A 654 -23.37 28.77 4.81
CA LEU A 654 -22.23 28.85 3.88
C LEU A 654 -22.67 28.86 2.41
N GLU A 655 -23.60 27.98 2.03
CA GLU A 655 -24.07 27.78 0.65
C GLU A 655 -25.61 27.94 0.51
N PRO A 656 -26.24 29.00 1.10
CA PRO A 656 -27.68 29.02 1.34
C PRO A 656 -28.54 28.89 0.07
N GLU A 657 -28.24 29.67 -0.97
CA GLU A 657 -29.02 29.70 -2.21
C GLU A 657 -28.95 28.37 -2.98
N ILE A 658 -27.76 27.75 -3.03
CA ILE A 658 -27.53 26.49 -3.74
C ILE A 658 -28.15 25.33 -2.96
N VAL A 659 -28.04 25.32 -1.63
CA VAL A 659 -28.70 24.32 -0.78
C VAL A 659 -30.21 24.42 -0.92
N GLU A 660 -30.80 25.62 -0.88
CA GLU A 660 -32.25 25.82 -1.07
C GLU A 660 -32.69 25.41 -2.49
N TYR A 661 -31.91 25.76 -3.52
CA TYR A 661 -32.18 25.38 -4.89
C TYR A 661 -32.13 23.86 -5.09
N MET A 662 -31.06 23.21 -4.65
CA MET A 662 -30.88 21.76 -4.81
C MET A 662 -31.85 20.95 -3.95
N SER A 663 -32.35 21.50 -2.84
CA SER A 663 -33.39 20.90 -2.00
C SER A 663 -34.74 20.73 -2.73
N LYS A 664 -34.93 21.36 -3.90
CA LYS A 664 -36.11 21.19 -4.75
C LYS A 664 -36.09 19.89 -5.56
N PHE A 665 -34.92 19.26 -5.72
CA PHE A 665 -34.74 18.02 -6.47
C PHE A 665 -34.56 16.77 -5.60
N CYS A 666 -33.98 16.93 -4.40
CA CYS A 666 -33.80 15.85 -3.43
C CYS A 666 -33.75 16.43 -2.01
N LEU A 667 -34.10 15.64 -0.99
CA LEU A 667 -34.06 16.11 0.40
C LEU A 667 -32.60 16.26 0.86
N ILE A 668 -32.12 17.50 0.93
CA ILE A 668 -30.79 17.83 1.45
C ILE A 668 -30.87 18.23 2.92
N LYS A 669 -29.90 17.78 3.71
CA LYS A 669 -29.65 18.21 5.07
C LYS A 669 -28.18 18.54 5.25
N THR A 670 -27.88 19.81 5.45
CA THR A 670 -26.54 20.27 5.82
C THR A 670 -26.26 19.83 7.26
N VAL A 671 -25.20 19.06 7.47
CA VAL A 671 -24.84 18.47 8.77
C VAL A 671 -23.40 18.77 9.22
N GLY A 672 -22.67 19.54 8.42
CA GLY A 672 -21.31 19.97 8.68
C GLY A 672 -21.21 21.28 9.46
N PRO A 673 -19.99 21.76 9.75
CA PRO A 673 -18.73 21.03 9.57
C PRO A 673 -18.61 19.86 10.55
N LEU A 674 -18.45 18.64 10.03
CA LEU A 674 -18.27 17.43 10.85
C LEU A 674 -16.91 17.42 11.59
N PHE A 675 -16.02 18.36 11.28
CA PHE A 675 -14.70 18.53 11.88
C PHE A 675 -14.72 18.91 13.37
N LYS A 676 -15.59 19.84 13.80
CA LYS A 676 -15.65 20.34 15.19
C LYS A 676 -16.86 19.78 15.91
N TYR A 677 -16.65 18.99 16.97
CA TYR A 677 -17.74 18.55 17.85
C TYR A 677 -17.48 18.96 19.31
N PRO A 678 -18.30 19.85 19.91
CA PRO A 678 -18.01 20.39 21.24
C PRO A 678 -18.35 19.48 22.43
N GLU A 679 -19.11 18.39 22.26
CA GLU A 679 -19.71 17.65 23.39
C GLU A 679 -19.14 16.22 23.62
N VAL A 680 -18.05 15.80 22.96
CA VAL A 680 -17.43 14.48 23.19
C VAL A 680 -16.03 14.63 23.82
N PRO A 681 -15.83 14.22 25.09
CA PRO A 681 -14.52 14.28 25.75
C PRO A 681 -13.46 13.34 25.15
N ASN A 682 -13.88 12.22 24.54
CA ASN A 682 -12.97 11.22 23.99
C ASN A 682 -12.49 11.59 22.57
N ASN A 683 -11.41 12.36 22.52
CA ASN A 683 -10.72 12.74 21.28
C ASN A 683 -9.77 11.63 20.73
N THR A 684 -9.85 10.43 21.29
CA THR A 684 -8.96 9.27 21.07
C THR A 684 -9.27 8.44 19.84
N ILE A 685 -10.54 8.35 19.40
CA ILE A 685 -10.91 7.55 18.23
C ILE A 685 -10.55 8.32 16.94
N ARG A 686 -9.54 7.88 16.20
CA ARG A 686 -9.19 8.40 14.87
C ARG A 686 -9.22 7.26 13.84
N CYS A 687 -9.26 7.60 12.56
CA CYS A 687 -9.01 6.67 11.44
C CYS A 687 -7.73 7.10 10.69
N ASP A 688 -6.73 7.56 11.44
CA ASP A 688 -5.43 7.89 10.89
C ASP A 688 -4.63 6.60 10.71
N ILE A 689 -4.00 6.42 9.54
CA ILE A 689 -3.13 5.26 9.22
C ILE A 689 -1.64 5.59 9.47
N MET A 690 -1.32 6.88 9.69
CA MET A 690 0.00 7.37 10.05
C MET A 690 -0.02 8.13 11.39
N LYS A 691 1.02 7.95 12.21
CA LYS A 691 1.25 8.74 13.42
C LYS A 691 1.76 10.15 13.01
N PRO A 692 1.27 11.25 13.63
CA PRO A 692 1.77 12.60 13.38
C PRO A 692 3.17 12.84 13.92
N ASP A 693 3.91 13.73 13.25
CA ASP A 693 5.18 14.27 13.70
C ASP A 693 4.99 15.38 14.76
N ASP A 694 6.00 15.58 15.60
CA ASP A 694 5.99 16.62 16.62
C ASP A 694 6.28 18.01 16.01
N CYS A 695 5.22 18.79 15.81
CA CYS A 695 5.28 20.14 15.27
C CYS A 695 4.63 21.24 16.13
N ILE A 696 3.88 20.88 17.19
CA ILE A 696 3.14 21.85 18.01
C ILE A 696 4.07 22.73 18.84
N GLU A 697 5.07 22.16 19.53
CA GLU A 697 6.05 22.94 20.30
C GLU A 697 6.83 23.96 19.44
N TRP A 698 7.05 23.63 18.17
CA TRP A 698 7.65 24.57 17.22
C TRP A 698 6.68 25.71 16.88
N LEU A 699 5.39 25.43 16.71
CA LEU A 699 4.36 26.46 16.51
C LEU A 699 4.17 27.35 17.74
N ASP A 700 4.27 26.80 18.96
CA ASP A 700 4.23 27.55 20.23
C ASP A 700 5.38 28.59 20.31
N SER A 701 6.52 28.31 19.68
CA SER A 701 7.66 29.25 19.60
C SER A 701 7.44 30.46 18.68
N LYS A 702 6.35 30.48 17.88
CA LYS A 702 6.14 31.49 16.84
C LYS A 702 5.11 32.55 17.23
N PRO A 703 5.30 33.82 16.81
CA PRO A 703 4.30 34.87 17.02
C PRO A 703 2.91 34.52 16.49
N ALA A 704 1.88 35.17 17.04
CA ALA A 704 0.51 35.01 16.56
C ALA A 704 0.39 35.44 15.08
N ALA A 705 -0.33 34.64 14.28
CA ALA A 705 -0.55 34.85 12.85
C ALA A 705 0.73 35.16 12.03
N SER A 706 1.82 34.43 12.26
CA SER A 706 3.09 34.56 11.51
C SER A 706 3.50 33.34 10.67
N VAL A 707 2.78 32.22 10.78
CA VAL A 707 3.15 30.93 10.17
C VAL A 707 2.20 30.54 9.03
N ILE A 708 2.75 30.35 7.82
CA ILE A 708 2.04 29.72 6.71
C ILE A 708 2.03 28.20 6.92
N TYR A 709 0.85 27.60 7.02
CA TYR A 709 0.72 26.14 6.96
C TYR A 709 0.59 25.67 5.51
N ILE A 710 1.27 24.61 5.10
CA ILE A 710 1.26 24.09 3.72
C ILE A 710 0.94 22.59 3.75
N SER A 711 -0.16 22.17 3.12
CA SER A 711 -0.53 20.75 2.99
C SER A 711 -1.48 20.53 1.80
N PHE A 712 -1.15 19.53 0.97
CA PHE A 712 -1.93 19.18 -0.22
C PHE A 712 -2.82 17.94 0.00
N GLY A 713 -3.02 17.50 1.24
CA GLY A 713 -3.92 16.38 1.55
C GLY A 713 -3.27 15.01 1.39
N THR A 714 -4.08 13.96 1.14
CA THR A 714 -3.62 12.56 1.23
C THR A 714 -3.04 11.98 -0.06
N ILE A 715 -3.51 12.44 -1.23
CA ILE A 715 -3.33 11.80 -2.54
C ILE A 715 -2.96 12.80 -3.66
N VAL A 716 -2.51 13.99 -3.28
CA VAL A 716 -2.06 15.03 -4.21
C VAL A 716 -0.58 15.27 -4.00
N TYR A 717 0.17 15.18 -5.09
CA TYR A 717 1.61 15.40 -5.14
C TYR A 717 1.89 16.34 -6.30
N LEU A 718 2.82 17.28 -6.10
CA LEU A 718 3.11 18.33 -7.07
C LEU A 718 4.15 17.86 -8.10
N LYS A 719 4.43 18.69 -9.10
CA LYS A 719 5.66 18.55 -9.91
C LYS A 719 6.85 19.03 -9.05
N GLN A 720 8.05 18.44 -9.20
CA GLN A 720 9.21 18.83 -8.38
C GLN A 720 9.56 20.31 -8.59
N GLU A 721 9.49 20.77 -9.83
CA GLU A 721 9.71 22.15 -10.23
C GLU A 721 8.77 23.11 -9.47
N GLN A 722 7.54 22.69 -9.16
CA GLN A 722 6.61 23.50 -8.36
C GLN A 722 6.97 23.53 -6.87
N VAL A 723 7.56 22.46 -6.34
CA VAL A 723 8.09 22.41 -4.96
C VAL A 723 9.29 23.37 -4.85
N ASP A 724 10.16 23.39 -5.86
CA ASP A 724 11.32 24.29 -5.90
C ASP A 724 10.89 25.77 -5.94
N GLU A 725 9.93 26.14 -6.79
CA GLU A 725 9.37 27.51 -6.85
C GLU A 725 8.68 27.92 -5.53
N ILE A 726 8.01 26.99 -4.83
CA ILE A 726 7.43 27.25 -3.50
C ILE A 726 8.55 27.47 -2.46
N ALA A 727 9.61 26.65 -2.49
CA ALA A 727 10.75 26.80 -1.59
C ALA A 727 11.49 28.12 -1.81
N GLU A 728 11.74 28.52 -3.07
CA GLU A 728 12.35 29.81 -3.37
C GLU A 728 11.46 30.99 -2.97
N ALA A 729 10.14 30.89 -3.12
CA ALA A 729 9.20 31.90 -2.63
C ALA A 729 9.19 32.04 -1.09
N LEU A 730 9.31 30.93 -0.35
CA LEU A 730 9.45 30.95 1.11
C LEU A 730 10.75 31.64 1.54
N LEU A 731 11.87 31.34 0.88
CA LEU A 731 13.14 32.03 1.09
C LEU A 731 13.06 33.53 0.80
N ALA A 732 12.48 33.91 -0.35
CA ALA A 732 12.40 35.30 -0.79
C ALA A 732 11.47 36.17 0.08
N THR A 733 10.43 35.58 0.67
CA THR A 733 9.49 36.29 1.55
C THR A 733 9.93 36.32 3.01
N GLY A 734 10.73 35.35 3.47
CA GLY A 734 11.17 35.25 4.85
C GLY A 734 10.05 34.95 5.87
N ILE A 735 8.86 34.57 5.39
CA ILE A 735 7.70 34.27 6.25
C ILE A 735 7.90 32.88 6.87
N SER A 736 7.57 32.73 8.15
CA SER A 736 7.67 31.42 8.81
C SER A 736 6.68 30.41 8.23
N TYR A 737 7.05 29.12 8.17
CA TYR A 737 6.16 28.11 7.59
C TYR A 737 6.25 26.74 8.27
N LEU A 738 5.12 26.02 8.26
CA LEU A 738 5.05 24.59 8.56
C LEU A 738 4.55 23.85 7.30
N TRP A 739 5.44 23.10 6.67
CA TRP A 739 5.14 22.40 5.41
C TRP A 739 5.05 20.89 5.64
N VAL A 740 3.86 20.32 5.37
CA VAL A 740 3.66 18.87 5.25
C VAL A 740 4.15 18.42 3.87
N MET A 741 5.36 17.88 3.83
CA MET A 741 5.91 17.18 2.68
C MET A 741 5.78 15.68 2.93
N LYS A 742 4.53 15.19 2.84
CA LYS A 742 4.26 13.76 2.81
C LYS A 742 5.02 13.18 1.60
N PRO A 743 5.92 12.19 1.77
CA PRO A 743 6.47 11.49 0.62
C PRO A 743 5.32 10.84 -0.15
N PRO A 744 5.36 10.77 -1.48
CA PRO A 744 4.33 10.05 -2.21
C PRO A 744 4.11 8.66 -1.64
N GLU A 745 2.84 8.28 -1.54
CA GLU A 745 2.51 6.87 -1.64
C GLU A 745 2.93 6.38 -3.06
N LYS A 746 2.78 5.11 -3.32
CA LYS A 746 3.81 4.18 -3.73
C LYS A 746 3.52 3.46 -5.09
N GLU A 747 2.29 3.00 -5.40
CA GLU A 747 1.70 2.65 -6.71
C GLU A 747 1.72 3.90 -7.59
N PHE A 748 1.50 5.07 -6.97
CA PHE A 748 1.47 6.34 -7.69
C PHE A 748 2.76 6.60 -8.49
N GLY A 749 3.89 5.96 -8.15
CA GLY A 749 5.12 6.01 -8.95
C GLY A 749 5.78 7.40 -9.03
N LEU A 750 5.40 8.32 -8.13
CA LEU A 750 5.86 9.70 -8.13
C LEU A 750 7.16 9.85 -7.35
N PRO A 751 8.13 10.67 -7.83
CA PRO A 751 9.39 10.89 -7.14
C PRO A 751 9.16 11.58 -5.80
N ILE A 752 9.96 11.20 -4.79
CA ILE A 752 9.95 11.87 -3.49
C ILE A 752 10.43 13.31 -3.68
N HIS A 753 9.65 14.26 -3.17
CA HIS A 753 9.99 15.67 -3.27
C HIS A 753 11.26 16.01 -2.49
N THR A 754 12.22 16.62 -3.17
CA THR A 754 13.40 17.23 -2.56
C THR A 754 13.16 18.72 -2.33
N LEU A 755 13.97 19.32 -1.45
CA LEU A 755 14.05 20.78 -1.29
C LEU A 755 15.36 21.28 -1.90
N PRO A 756 15.44 22.53 -2.40
CA PRO A 756 16.65 23.09 -2.95
C PRO A 756 17.86 23.04 -1.99
N GLU A 757 19.07 22.99 -2.55
CA GLU A 757 20.29 22.82 -1.74
C GLU A 757 20.49 23.97 -0.74
N GLY A 758 20.78 23.61 0.51
CA GLY A 758 20.89 24.55 1.63
C GLY A 758 19.58 25.26 2.02
N PHE A 759 18.41 24.87 1.50
CA PHE A 759 17.13 25.52 1.84
C PHE A 759 16.85 25.52 3.34
N LEU A 760 16.93 24.37 4.01
CA LEU A 760 16.70 24.26 5.45
C LEU A 760 17.71 25.05 6.28
N GLU A 761 18.97 25.13 5.83
CA GLU A 761 20.03 25.92 6.48
C GLU A 761 19.79 27.43 6.36
N LYS A 762 19.39 27.89 5.16
CA LYS A 762 19.06 29.30 4.87
C LYS A 762 17.83 29.78 5.63
N VAL A 763 16.85 28.89 5.85
CA VAL A 763 15.63 29.22 6.61
C VAL A 763 15.86 29.15 8.13
N GLY A 764 16.67 28.19 8.61
CA GLY A 764 16.91 27.98 10.04
C GLY A 764 15.60 27.77 10.81
N ASP A 765 15.49 28.37 11.99
CA ASP A 765 14.35 28.22 12.89
C ASP A 765 13.01 28.73 12.33
N ASN A 766 13.01 29.50 11.24
CA ASN A 766 11.80 30.07 10.65
C ASN A 766 10.93 29.04 9.89
N GLY A 767 11.45 27.85 9.60
CA GLY A 767 10.72 26.82 8.84
C GLY A 767 10.75 25.46 9.50
N LYS A 768 9.65 24.74 9.39
CA LYS A 768 9.53 23.34 9.82
C LYS A 768 8.94 22.52 8.68
N VAL A 769 9.59 21.41 8.35
CA VAL A 769 9.09 20.44 7.38
C VAL A 769 8.79 19.14 8.12
N VAL A 770 7.63 18.54 7.85
CA VAL A 770 7.14 17.29 8.46
C VAL A 770 6.53 16.38 7.40
N GLN A 771 6.46 15.08 7.65
CA GLN A 771 5.81 14.12 6.75
C GLN A 771 4.32 13.98 7.04
N TRP A 772 3.92 14.10 8.30
CA TRP A 772 2.51 14.10 8.71
C TRP A 772 2.28 15.06 9.88
N SER A 773 1.19 15.84 9.85
CA SER A 773 0.86 16.80 10.91
C SER A 773 -0.50 16.48 11.55
N PRO A 774 -0.71 16.84 12.83
CA PRO A 774 -2.04 16.90 13.41
C PRO A 774 -2.74 18.17 12.88
N GLN A 775 -3.17 18.14 11.61
CA GLN A 775 -3.75 19.30 10.90
C GLN A 775 -4.89 19.96 11.68
N ASP A 776 -5.65 19.16 12.43
CA ASP A 776 -6.70 19.61 13.34
C ASP A 776 -6.18 20.60 14.39
N LYS A 777 -5.05 20.28 15.03
CA LYS A 777 -4.39 21.13 16.02
C LYS A 777 -3.66 22.29 15.38
N VAL A 778 -2.99 22.06 14.24
CA VAL A 778 -2.24 23.09 13.51
C VAL A 778 -3.15 24.23 13.07
N LEU A 779 -4.30 23.95 12.44
CA LEU A 779 -5.21 25.00 11.97
C LEU A 779 -5.89 25.78 13.13
N ILE A 780 -5.97 25.21 14.33
CA ILE A 780 -6.46 25.89 15.53
C ILE A 780 -5.36 26.78 16.15
N HIS A 781 -4.08 26.51 15.87
CA HIS A 781 -2.97 27.13 16.56
C HIS A 781 -2.86 28.65 16.25
N PRO A 782 -2.72 29.52 17.28
CA PRO A 782 -2.77 30.98 17.10
C PRO A 782 -1.64 31.56 16.24
N SER A 783 -0.51 30.85 16.07
CA SER A 783 0.57 31.29 15.19
C SER A 783 0.29 31.11 13.69
N VAL A 784 -0.71 30.31 13.29
CA VAL A 784 -1.03 30.11 11.87
C VAL A 784 -1.73 31.34 11.27
N SER A 785 -1.13 31.92 10.24
CA SER A 785 -1.65 33.07 9.49
C SER A 785 -2.65 32.66 8.42
N CYS A 786 -2.25 31.72 7.55
CA CYS A 786 -3.01 31.19 6.43
C CYS A 786 -2.59 29.74 6.10
N PHE A 787 -3.35 29.08 5.24
CA PHE A 787 -3.16 27.69 4.82
C PHE A 787 -3.04 27.59 3.30
N VAL A 788 -1.89 27.18 2.78
CA VAL A 788 -1.70 26.80 1.37
C VAL A 788 -2.25 25.39 1.17
N SER A 789 -3.30 25.27 0.36
CA SER A 789 -4.09 24.05 0.26
C SER A 789 -4.49 23.69 -1.16
N HIS A 790 -4.51 22.39 -1.43
CA HIS A 790 -5.14 21.77 -2.59
C HIS A 790 -6.66 21.99 -2.70
N CYS A 791 -7.32 22.65 -1.72
CA CYS A 791 -8.75 22.97 -1.74
C CYS A 791 -9.72 21.77 -1.72
N GLY A 792 -9.26 20.57 -1.33
CA GLY A 792 -10.16 19.44 -1.08
C GLY A 792 -11.13 19.75 0.06
N TRP A 793 -12.40 19.36 -0.09
CA TRP A 793 -13.48 19.87 0.75
C TRP A 793 -13.28 19.71 2.26
N ASN A 794 -12.77 18.56 2.73
CA ASN A 794 -12.47 18.34 4.15
C ASN A 794 -11.53 19.41 4.73
N SER A 795 -10.44 19.71 4.01
CA SER A 795 -9.45 20.73 4.42
C SER A 795 -9.99 22.15 4.29
N THR A 796 -10.90 22.39 3.33
CA THR A 796 -11.66 23.65 3.20
C THR A 796 -12.57 23.87 4.42
N MET A 797 -13.34 22.86 4.83
CA MET A 797 -14.20 22.94 6.01
C MET A 797 -13.40 23.12 7.30
N GLU A 798 -12.26 22.45 7.44
CA GLU A 798 -11.33 22.62 8.57
C GLU A 798 -10.82 24.07 8.67
N ALA A 799 -10.33 24.64 7.56
CA ALA A 799 -9.81 26.00 7.52
C ALA A 799 -10.87 27.06 7.82
N LEU A 800 -12.05 26.96 7.19
CA LEU A 800 -13.18 27.86 7.44
C LEU A 800 -13.65 27.77 8.91
N SER A 801 -13.76 26.55 9.45
CA SER A 801 -14.14 26.32 10.86
C SER A 801 -13.11 26.83 11.86
N CYS A 802 -11.84 26.97 11.47
CA CYS A 802 -10.78 27.55 12.30
C CYS A 802 -10.58 29.05 12.09
N GLY A 803 -11.20 29.65 11.06
CA GLY A 803 -11.01 31.05 10.71
C GLY A 803 -9.62 31.31 10.11
N VAL A 804 -9.13 30.39 9.28
CA VAL A 804 -7.83 30.45 8.61
C VAL A 804 -8.03 30.76 7.11
N PRO A 805 -7.53 31.90 6.60
CA PRO A 805 -7.46 32.19 5.17
C PRO A 805 -6.71 31.13 4.36
N ILE A 806 -7.06 30.97 3.08
CA ILE A 806 -6.47 29.92 2.23
C ILE A 806 -5.68 30.53 1.07
N VAL A 807 -4.50 29.98 0.77
CA VAL A 807 -3.86 30.14 -0.54
C VAL A 807 -4.26 28.93 -1.37
N ALA A 808 -5.15 29.16 -2.33
CA ALA A 808 -5.83 28.13 -3.09
C ALA A 808 -4.97 27.65 -4.26
N PHE A 809 -4.51 26.40 -4.19
CA PHE A 809 -3.73 25.75 -5.24
C PHE A 809 -4.35 24.39 -5.64
N PRO A 810 -5.55 24.39 -6.23
CA PRO A 810 -6.27 23.17 -6.59
C PRO A 810 -5.52 22.35 -7.64
N GLN A 811 -5.74 21.04 -7.67
CA GLN A 811 -5.16 20.16 -8.67
C GLN A 811 -6.23 19.44 -9.52
N TRP A 812 -7.24 18.81 -8.92
CA TRP A 812 -8.28 18.06 -9.66
C TRP A 812 -9.52 17.72 -8.80
N GLY A 813 -10.57 17.17 -9.42
CA GLY A 813 -11.80 16.77 -8.72
C GLY A 813 -12.65 17.98 -8.31
N ASP A 814 -13.15 18.00 -7.08
CA ASP A 814 -13.90 19.12 -6.48
C ASP A 814 -13.03 20.36 -6.22
N GLN A 815 -11.71 20.17 -6.12
CA GLN A 815 -10.75 21.18 -5.71
C GLN A 815 -10.83 22.47 -6.55
N VAL A 816 -10.95 22.34 -7.87
CA VAL A 816 -10.97 23.48 -8.81
C VAL A 816 -12.21 24.35 -8.60
N THR A 817 -13.38 23.74 -8.38
CA THR A 817 -14.63 24.45 -8.05
C THR A 817 -14.56 25.05 -6.65
N ASN A 818 -14.05 24.31 -5.66
CA ASN A 818 -13.88 24.81 -4.30
C ASN A 818 -12.95 26.04 -4.25
N ALA A 819 -11.91 26.10 -5.10
CA ALA A 819 -11.02 27.25 -5.21
C ALA A 819 -11.74 28.51 -5.74
N VAL A 820 -12.67 28.38 -6.70
CA VAL A 820 -13.56 29.49 -7.09
C VAL A 820 -14.37 29.96 -5.90
N TYR A 821 -14.96 29.05 -5.12
CA TYR A 821 -15.78 29.45 -3.98
C TYR A 821 -14.97 30.15 -2.90
N LEU A 822 -13.79 29.63 -2.55
CA LEU A 822 -12.88 30.24 -1.58
C LEU A 822 -12.47 31.68 -1.95
N VAL A 823 -12.10 31.89 -3.21
CA VAL A 823 -11.58 33.18 -3.70
C VAL A 823 -12.71 34.16 -4.03
N ASP A 824 -13.75 33.68 -4.72
CA ASP A 824 -14.71 34.52 -5.41
C ASP A 824 -16.08 34.62 -4.71
N VAL A 825 -16.46 33.63 -3.90
CA VAL A 825 -17.76 33.61 -3.17
C VAL A 825 -17.57 33.89 -1.68
N PHE A 826 -16.81 33.05 -0.97
CA PHE A 826 -16.54 33.14 0.46
C PHE A 826 -15.55 34.26 0.81
N LYS A 827 -14.75 34.71 -0.17
CA LYS A 827 -13.71 35.75 -0.05
C LYS A 827 -12.70 35.48 1.07
N THR A 828 -12.33 34.22 1.27
CA THR A 828 -11.30 33.77 2.23
C THR A 828 -10.01 33.31 1.55
N GLY A 829 -10.00 33.22 0.21
CA GLY A 829 -8.91 32.67 -0.59
C GLY A 829 -8.09 33.70 -1.38
N VAL A 830 -6.82 33.40 -1.60
CA VAL A 830 -5.99 33.95 -2.69
C VAL A 830 -5.74 32.83 -3.71
N ARG A 831 -5.98 33.05 -5.00
CA ARG A 831 -5.77 32.03 -6.04
C ARG A 831 -4.30 31.98 -6.45
N MET A 832 -3.67 30.81 -6.32
CA MET A 832 -2.28 30.57 -6.74
C MET A 832 -2.19 29.82 -8.08
N GLY A 833 -3.20 29.02 -8.42
CA GLY A 833 -3.32 28.32 -9.71
C GLY A 833 -4.76 27.91 -9.99
N ARG A 834 -5.04 27.40 -11.19
CA ARG A 834 -6.40 27.02 -11.65
C ARG A 834 -6.66 25.52 -11.57
N GLY A 835 -5.63 24.69 -11.73
CA GLY A 835 -5.74 23.23 -11.65
C GLY A 835 -4.60 22.53 -12.40
N LYS A 836 -4.51 21.20 -12.28
CA LYS A 836 -3.55 20.39 -13.06
C LYS A 836 -3.76 20.52 -14.57
N ALA A 837 -4.98 20.84 -15.01
CA ALA A 837 -5.33 21.12 -16.40
C ALA A 837 -4.62 22.37 -16.98
N GLU A 838 -4.25 23.35 -16.14
CA GLU A 838 -3.47 24.53 -16.54
C GLU A 838 -2.06 24.13 -17.03
N ASN A 839 -1.57 22.93 -16.64
CA ASN A 839 -0.27 22.33 -16.98
C ASN A 839 0.95 23.27 -16.84
N ARG A 840 0.82 24.28 -15.99
CA ARG A 840 1.79 25.35 -15.77
C ARG A 840 2.47 25.19 -14.41
N ILE A 841 3.76 25.54 -14.36
CA ILE A 841 4.47 25.80 -13.10
C ILE A 841 4.23 27.27 -12.74
N ILE A 842 3.79 27.54 -11.51
CA ILE A 842 3.59 28.89 -10.99
C ILE A 842 4.93 29.42 -10.48
N PRO A 843 5.48 30.50 -11.07
CA PRO A 843 6.79 31.05 -10.69
C PRO A 843 6.81 31.56 -9.25
N LYS A 844 7.96 31.50 -8.59
CA LYS A 844 8.19 31.96 -7.22
C LYS A 844 7.77 33.41 -6.98
N GLU A 845 7.84 34.30 -7.97
CA GLU A 845 7.38 35.68 -7.81
C GLU A 845 5.85 35.75 -7.62
N GLU A 846 5.10 34.89 -8.32
CA GLU A 846 3.65 34.77 -8.17
C GLU A 846 3.27 34.02 -6.88
N VAL A 847 4.02 32.97 -6.52
CA VAL A 847 3.84 32.25 -5.24
C VAL A 847 4.14 33.18 -4.04
N ALA A 848 5.25 33.91 -4.07
CA ALA A 848 5.64 34.89 -3.06
C ALA A 848 4.60 36.00 -2.92
N LYS A 849 4.08 36.52 -4.05
CA LYS A 849 2.96 37.46 -4.05
C LYS A 849 1.73 36.88 -3.36
N CYS A 850 1.37 35.61 -3.62
CA CYS A 850 0.23 34.97 -2.96
C CYS A 850 0.44 34.83 -1.44
N PHE A 851 1.66 34.47 -1.01
CA PHE A 851 2.00 34.39 0.41
C PHE A 851 1.93 35.75 1.10
N VAL A 852 2.51 36.80 0.49
CA VAL A 852 2.43 38.18 0.98
C VAL A 852 0.98 38.67 1.06
N GLU A 853 0.17 38.48 0.01
CA GLU A 853 -1.25 38.88 -0.01
C GLU A 853 -2.12 38.17 1.03
N ALA A 854 -1.78 36.94 1.39
CA ALA A 854 -2.51 36.14 2.39
C ALA A 854 -2.05 36.38 3.84
N THR A 855 -0.89 37.02 4.06
CA THR A 855 -0.28 37.17 5.40
C THR A 855 -0.14 38.61 5.86
N VAL A 856 0.11 39.57 4.95
CA VAL A 856 0.38 40.96 5.30
C VAL A 856 -0.48 41.96 4.51
N GLY A 857 -0.59 43.18 5.05
CA GLY A 857 -1.31 44.28 4.43
C GLY A 857 -2.84 44.22 4.54
N PRO A 858 -3.58 45.09 3.82
CA PRO A 858 -5.03 45.19 3.92
C PRO A 858 -5.76 43.91 3.47
N LYS A 859 -5.31 43.28 2.37
CA LYS A 859 -5.94 42.08 1.81
C LYS A 859 -5.92 40.92 2.80
N ALA A 860 -4.80 40.66 3.48
CA ALA A 860 -4.72 39.66 4.54
C ALA A 860 -5.71 39.91 5.69
N LYS A 861 -5.93 41.18 6.08
CA LYS A 861 -6.93 41.55 7.10
C LYS A 861 -8.36 41.30 6.63
N ASP A 862 -8.68 41.61 5.38
CA ASP A 862 -10.00 41.33 4.79
C ASP A 862 -10.27 39.81 4.70
N LEU A 863 -9.29 39.04 4.21
CA LEU A 863 -9.34 37.58 4.18
C LEU A 863 -9.55 36.99 5.58
N LYS A 864 -8.81 37.47 6.59
CA LYS A 864 -8.93 37.02 7.98
C LYS A 864 -10.29 37.38 8.58
N ARG A 865 -10.82 38.59 8.33
CA ARG A 865 -12.18 38.98 8.74
C ARG A 865 -13.24 38.06 8.15
N ASN A 866 -13.14 37.75 6.86
CA ASN A 866 -14.08 36.85 6.19
C ASN A 866 -13.96 35.41 6.73
N ALA A 867 -12.73 34.93 6.99
CA ALA A 867 -12.53 33.61 7.58
C ALA A 867 -13.10 33.52 9.01
N LEU A 868 -12.94 34.56 9.83
CA LEU A 868 -13.55 34.64 11.16
C LEU A 868 -15.08 34.66 11.12
N LYS A 869 -15.68 35.40 10.18
CA LYS A 869 -17.15 35.36 9.93
C LYS A 869 -17.62 33.93 9.65
N TRP A 870 -16.90 33.17 8.82
CA TRP A 870 -17.29 31.80 8.50
C TRP A 870 -17.02 30.81 9.65
N LYS A 871 -16.01 31.05 10.49
CA LYS A 871 -15.84 30.34 11.75
C LYS A 871 -17.03 30.56 12.69
N GLU A 872 -17.47 31.81 12.87
CA GLU A 872 -18.63 32.15 13.71
C GLU A 872 -19.91 31.48 13.17
N GLY A 873 -20.13 31.52 11.85
CA GLY A 873 -21.25 30.82 11.19
C GLY A 873 -21.20 29.29 11.38
N ALA A 874 -20.02 28.69 11.24
CA ALA A 874 -19.80 27.27 11.50
C ALA A 874 -20.07 26.89 12.97
N GLU A 875 -19.60 27.69 13.92
CA GLU A 875 -19.82 27.47 15.36
C GLU A 875 -21.31 27.64 15.73
N ALA A 876 -22.01 28.61 15.13
CA ALA A 876 -23.45 28.80 15.29
C ALA A 876 -24.30 27.68 14.65
N ALA A 877 -23.89 27.15 13.49
CA ALA A 877 -24.56 26.02 12.84
C ALA A 877 -24.46 24.72 13.66
N MET A 878 -23.35 24.55 14.38
CA MET A 878 -23.03 23.36 15.16
C MET A 878 -23.54 23.40 16.62
N ALA A 879 -23.79 24.58 17.16
CA ALA A 879 -24.36 24.77 18.49
C ALA A 879 -25.72 24.06 18.65
N GLY A 880 -26.11 23.77 19.90
CA GLY A 880 -27.41 23.17 20.21
C GLY A 880 -28.57 24.01 19.65
N GLY A 881 -29.40 23.41 18.80
CA GLY A 881 -30.47 24.12 18.09
C GLY A 881 -30.02 24.94 16.87
N GLY A 882 -28.74 24.90 16.49
CA GLY A 882 -28.18 25.47 15.25
C GLY A 882 -28.65 24.74 13.98
N SER A 883 -28.35 25.27 12.78
CA SER A 883 -28.84 24.73 11.50
C SER A 883 -28.49 23.25 11.29
N SER A 884 -27.21 22.89 11.45
CA SER A 884 -26.71 21.53 11.30
C SER A 884 -27.13 20.60 12.44
N ASP A 885 -27.30 21.11 13.65
CA ASP A 885 -27.83 20.34 14.79
C ASP A 885 -29.31 19.98 14.59
N ARG A 886 -30.14 20.96 14.21
CA ARG A 886 -31.56 20.73 13.84
C ARG A 886 -31.68 19.75 12.67
N ASN A 887 -30.80 19.83 11.69
CA ASN A 887 -30.79 18.91 10.55
C ASN A 887 -30.44 17.47 10.95
N ILE A 888 -29.42 17.26 11.79
CA ILE A 888 -29.12 15.94 12.37
C ILE A 888 -30.32 15.43 13.18
N GLN A 889 -30.92 16.25 14.05
CA GLN A 889 -32.08 15.83 14.84
C GLN A 889 -33.29 15.47 13.96
N ALA A 890 -33.54 16.24 12.89
CA ALA A 890 -34.60 15.96 11.92
C ALA A 890 -34.33 14.66 11.13
N PHE A 891 -33.08 14.36 10.79
CA PHE A 891 -32.69 13.08 10.18
C PHE A 891 -32.94 11.91 11.14
N ILE A 892 -32.51 12.02 12.40
CA ILE A 892 -32.74 10.99 13.42
C ILE A 892 -34.23 10.75 13.66
N ASN A 893 -35.03 11.82 13.72
CA ASN A 893 -36.49 11.72 13.87
C ASN A 893 -37.15 11.03 12.66
N GLU A 894 -36.69 11.31 11.44
CA GLU A 894 -37.19 10.67 10.22
C GLU A 894 -36.82 9.18 10.15
N VAL A 895 -35.60 8.79 10.57
CA VAL A 895 -35.21 7.38 10.73
C VAL A 895 -36.14 6.68 11.73
N ARG A 896 -36.32 7.25 12.93
CA ARG A 896 -37.23 6.71 13.96
C ARG A 896 -38.65 6.54 13.43
N ARG A 897 -39.19 7.55 12.73
CA ARG A 897 -40.53 7.51 12.12
C ARG A 897 -40.67 6.37 11.12
N ARG A 898 -39.68 6.17 10.24
CA ARG A 898 -39.69 5.08 9.24
C ARG A 898 -39.68 3.71 9.89
N CYS A 899 -38.88 3.51 10.94
CA CYS A 899 -38.89 2.26 11.71
C CYS A 899 -40.26 1.95 12.35
N THR A 900 -40.95 2.97 12.89
CA THR A 900 -42.29 2.80 13.48
C THR A 900 -43.38 2.51 12.44
N SER A 901 -43.30 3.07 11.23
CA SER A 901 -44.29 2.76 10.17
C SER A 901 -44.16 1.32 9.65
N THR A 902 -42.95 0.77 9.57
CA THR A 902 -42.74 -0.63 9.15
C THR A 902 -43.27 -1.64 10.17
N THR A 903 -43.30 -1.28 11.46
CA THR A 903 -43.83 -2.16 12.51
C THR A 903 -45.36 -2.18 12.55
N MET A 904 -46.05 -1.07 12.26
CA MET A 904 -47.52 -1.05 12.22
C MET A 904 -48.09 -1.94 11.11
N ASN A 905 -47.55 -1.88 9.89
CA ASN A 905 -48.00 -2.71 8.77
C ASN A 905 -47.89 -4.22 9.06
N HIS A 906 -46.89 -4.65 9.86
CA HIS A 906 -46.77 -6.06 10.26
C HIS A 906 -47.75 -6.49 11.35
N VAL A 907 -48.24 -5.56 12.18
CA VAL A 907 -49.31 -5.87 13.16
C VAL A 907 -50.65 -6.04 12.45
N ASP A 908 -50.96 -5.18 11.48
CA ASP A 908 -52.18 -5.29 10.67
C ASP A 908 -52.23 -6.61 9.86
N ASP A 909 -51.10 -7.06 9.30
CA ASP A 909 -50.99 -8.37 8.63
C ASP A 909 -51.16 -9.56 9.61
N ILE A 910 -50.69 -9.44 10.86
CA ILE A 910 -50.86 -10.47 11.89
C ILE A 910 -52.33 -10.52 12.34
N ASP A 911 -53.01 -9.40 12.52
CA ASP A 911 -54.43 -9.36 12.84
C ASP A 911 -55.30 -9.88 11.67
N ALA A 912 -54.94 -9.58 10.43
CA ALA A 912 -55.59 -10.15 9.23
C ALA A 912 -55.37 -11.67 9.10
N ALA A 913 -54.17 -12.18 9.41
CA ALA A 913 -53.90 -13.62 9.49
C ALA A 913 -54.67 -14.30 10.64
N THR A 914 -54.76 -13.65 11.80
CA THR A 914 -55.45 -14.18 12.99
C THR A 914 -56.97 -14.22 12.78
N MET A 915 -57.57 -13.19 12.20
CA MET A 915 -59.00 -13.20 11.82
C MET A 915 -59.34 -14.30 10.80
N ASN A 916 -58.44 -14.61 9.88
CA ASN A 916 -58.63 -15.69 8.90
C ASN A 916 -58.48 -17.10 9.50
N PHE A 917 -57.84 -17.24 10.67
CA PHE A 917 -57.76 -18.53 11.37
C PHE A 917 -59.01 -18.80 12.22
N VAL A 918 -59.60 -17.77 12.83
CA VAL A 918 -60.84 -17.89 13.62
C VAL A 918 -62.06 -18.19 12.73
N ASN A 919 -62.15 -17.58 11.54
CA ASN A 919 -63.24 -17.81 10.58
C ASN A 919 -63.20 -19.16 9.83
N LYS A 920 -62.37 -20.12 10.26
CA LYS A 920 -62.31 -21.50 9.70
C LYS A 920 -62.66 -22.62 10.70
N GLN A 921 -63.14 -22.28 11.90
CA GLN A 921 -63.63 -23.24 12.90
C GLN A 921 -64.96 -22.83 13.56
N ILE A 922 -65.88 -22.25 12.78
CA ILE A 922 -67.31 -22.09 13.13
C ILE A 922 -68.15 -22.58 11.95
#